data_AF-A0A1I4T2B6-F1
#
_entry.id   AF-A0A1I4T2B6-F1
#
_cell.length_a   1.000
_cell.length_b   1.000
_cell.length_c   1.000
_cell.angle_alpha   90.00
_cell.angle_beta   90.00
_cell.angle_gamma   90.00
#
_symmetry.space_group_name_H-M   'P 1'
#
loop_
_entity.id
_entity.type
_entity.pdbx_description
1 polymer ?
#
loop_
_entity_poly.entity_id
_entity_poly.type
_entity_poly.pdbx_seq_one_letter_code
_entity_poly.pdbx_strand_id
1 'polypeptide(L)'
;MRSEVPPPSIGAVLRRRRPALAVAAVLSVVSAGAGLAPYVAVYLVAVEPFGGTSPDTGAVAAIAGWTAAALLVKAVAGAASGHVAHIAAYAALADLRRALVGRFDRIPLSRVTGRSAGELKKTLHDDVEQLEEALAHGVPDVAAAAAVPVATTALLLAVDWRLGLLALLALLVVLVIGGVASAMARASSHEQAASLAEMNVAVLSYLRGMKVVRTFRRAGGADEQLIGILDRAVRAGDAPLRSPARWLVAMMTAAFGLPVALLIPAAGLGVAGGGVDVATLTLFLLLGLGYATPLLAFVGTLATLGQRVQTASAGVAALLAEPDLPAPARPRVPRPGPDGLDVTFSGVGFGYDPQRPVLSGVDLHVPAGRVLALVGPTGAGKSTLARLVARFADVDTGAVRIGGVDVRDIAPDELGRIVSVVAQDDHVFDASVRENIRIGRPDASDAEVDEAGRRARVDEFADTLPDGWDTVLGAAGGRLSGGQRQRISVARALLKASPVVLLDEATAFLDAENQAATTAAVRELARGRTVLVIAHRLDTVVDADRVVVVDDGAVAASGTHTELLAGSPRYRALWTAFTEGAGWALQGGGEVAPVPRTAPAPAGRAAAPAPAPLESGDPDGPAWAAAAASIVRPGLGGLDFGRQWTALLGRWWPRLRRRGLGRLVLEGLFRGAPVAAVYLVLVAAVEGSVTTQFVGAVTGVLAVLLVGRVFASNAANQVVWRIATRAKVDLQLSMLERLRAVPLGALDRLDTGRIATTVTDDTVMIDFQNTPQQIAGALLTPLYAAVVLLVIDWRLALATLAGVPLFVLCTVLSDRAFRRVMAPMGEARARATSRLLDHVQGSPVLRAYPGSAIAGRYGAAVEELRSASVAMSVRALPAVALGSVALELGLVALIVVGAGLYGAGAIPAATLLLFLVLYQPLGELAALTGYRRTQQQIARRIATIWEEPVLREPGIPAVPHGADVELRAAGFRYGAGTGGLDGVSLRAEAGAVTALVGPSGAGKSTVANLVARFWDVDSGAVLLGGADVRDLGSAGVAALVTTVFQDVYLFPGTIRDNVALGRPDATDAEVAEALDAAQCTEFVDRLPHGAGTVIGEGGADLSGGQRQRLSIARALLADAPVLVLDEAVASVDAETEVRIQRALSRLARGRTVIVVAHRLSTIRDADRIVVLDDGRVDAAGTHDELVASSPVYRRLLAASAVPAAAS
;
A
#
# COMPACT_ATOMS: atom_id res chain seq x y z
N MET A 1 22.01 -36.82 -5.16
CA MET A 1 21.16 -36.59 -6.36
C MET A 1 19.85 -35.93 -5.93
N ARG A 2 19.78 -34.60 -5.91
CA ARG A 2 18.49 -33.88 -5.92
C ARG A 2 18.30 -33.45 -7.38
N SER A 3 17.29 -34.01 -8.04
CA SER A 3 16.94 -33.75 -9.43
C SER A 3 16.78 -32.25 -9.67
N GLU A 4 17.21 -31.76 -10.82
CA GLU A 4 16.79 -30.50 -11.44
C GLU A 4 15.26 -30.50 -11.56
N VAL A 5 14.58 -30.09 -10.49
CA VAL A 5 13.15 -29.79 -10.56
C VAL A 5 13.07 -28.41 -11.19
N PRO A 6 12.53 -28.24 -12.41
CA PRO A 6 12.36 -26.92 -12.99
C PRO A 6 11.56 -26.05 -12.03
N PRO A 7 11.83 -24.73 -11.97
CA PRO A 7 11.14 -23.84 -11.05
C PRO A 7 9.63 -24.03 -11.22
N PRO A 8 8.87 -24.16 -10.11
CA PRO A 8 7.45 -24.45 -10.20
C PRO A 8 6.77 -23.29 -10.93
N SER A 9 6.30 -23.53 -12.16
CA SER A 9 5.47 -22.55 -12.86
C SER A 9 4.14 -22.41 -12.12
N ILE A 10 3.49 -21.24 -12.25
CA ILE A 10 2.12 -21.04 -11.75
C ILE A 10 1.21 -22.20 -12.23
N GLY A 11 1.36 -22.61 -13.49
CA GLY A 11 0.64 -23.75 -14.06
C GLY A 11 0.91 -25.08 -13.35
N ALA A 12 2.13 -25.32 -12.86
CA ALA A 12 2.49 -26.55 -12.13
C ALA A 12 1.83 -26.62 -10.74
N VAL A 13 1.80 -25.48 -10.01
CA VAL A 13 1.11 -25.36 -8.71
C VAL A 13 -0.40 -25.57 -8.91
N LEU A 14 -0.97 -24.92 -9.92
CA LEU A 14 -2.41 -25.02 -10.23
C LEU A 14 -2.82 -26.41 -10.74
N ARG A 15 -1.93 -27.16 -11.40
CA ARG A 15 -2.23 -28.50 -11.92
C ARG A 15 -2.72 -29.46 -10.82
N ARG A 16 -2.19 -29.34 -9.60
CA ARG A 16 -2.61 -30.16 -8.45
C ARG A 16 -4.05 -29.90 -8.00
N ARG A 17 -4.62 -28.73 -8.34
CA ARG A 17 -5.95 -28.29 -7.91
C ARG A 17 -6.99 -28.31 -9.04
N ARG A 18 -6.59 -28.60 -10.28
CA ARG A 18 -7.47 -28.76 -11.45
C ARG A 18 -8.71 -29.66 -11.22
N PRO A 19 -8.62 -30.84 -10.59
CA PRO A 19 -9.81 -31.68 -10.41
C PRO A 19 -10.86 -31.00 -9.53
N ALA A 20 -10.46 -30.33 -8.44
CA ALA A 20 -11.38 -29.60 -7.58
C ALA A 20 -12.01 -28.40 -8.32
N LEU A 21 -11.23 -27.64 -9.08
CA LEU A 21 -11.75 -26.52 -9.89
C LEU A 21 -12.68 -27.00 -11.01
N ALA A 22 -12.42 -28.16 -11.61
CA ALA A 22 -13.31 -28.78 -12.58
C ALA A 22 -14.63 -29.23 -11.94
N VAL A 23 -14.58 -29.84 -10.74
CA VAL A 23 -15.79 -30.17 -9.98
C VAL A 23 -16.59 -28.92 -9.64
N ALA A 24 -15.93 -27.85 -9.20
CA ALA A 24 -16.59 -26.56 -8.95
C ALA A 24 -17.24 -26.01 -10.23
N ALA A 25 -16.54 -26.01 -11.37
CA ALA A 25 -17.10 -25.58 -12.65
C ALA A 25 -18.34 -26.39 -13.05
N VAL A 26 -18.31 -27.72 -12.91
CA VAL A 26 -19.47 -28.59 -13.19
C VAL A 26 -20.64 -28.28 -12.26
N LEU A 27 -20.39 -28.16 -10.95
CA LEU A 27 -21.43 -27.77 -9.98
C LEU A 27 -22.01 -26.39 -10.26
N SER A 28 -21.18 -25.45 -10.73
CA SER A 28 -21.62 -24.13 -11.17
C SER A 28 -22.55 -24.21 -12.39
N VAL A 29 -22.22 -25.04 -13.38
CA VAL A 29 -23.07 -25.30 -14.55
C VAL A 29 -24.39 -25.94 -14.15
N VAL A 30 -24.36 -26.93 -13.25
CA VAL A 30 -25.59 -27.56 -12.70
C VAL A 30 -26.45 -26.53 -11.98
N SER A 31 -25.84 -25.67 -11.16
CA SER A 31 -26.54 -24.59 -10.45
C SER A 31 -27.17 -23.61 -11.44
N ALA A 32 -26.42 -23.16 -12.44
CA ALA A 32 -26.88 -22.21 -13.44
C ALA A 32 -28.00 -22.78 -14.32
N GLY A 33 -27.91 -24.05 -14.72
CA GLY A 33 -28.96 -24.77 -15.43
C GLY A 33 -30.24 -24.93 -14.59
N ALA A 34 -30.11 -25.30 -13.33
CA ALA A 34 -31.25 -25.38 -12.40
C ALA A 34 -31.89 -23.99 -12.17
N GLY A 35 -31.12 -22.91 -12.29
CA GLY A 35 -31.62 -21.54 -12.29
C GLY A 35 -32.53 -21.17 -13.47
N LEU A 36 -32.59 -21.98 -14.52
CA LEU A 36 -33.53 -21.80 -15.64
C LEU A 36 -34.93 -22.37 -15.34
N ALA A 37 -35.06 -23.25 -14.33
CA ALA A 37 -36.31 -23.90 -13.97
C ALA A 37 -37.48 -22.92 -13.75
N PRO A 38 -37.32 -21.79 -13.00
CA PRO A 38 -38.33 -20.73 -12.92
C PRO A 38 -38.95 -20.31 -14.25
N TYR A 39 -38.14 -20.08 -15.28
CA TYR A 39 -38.63 -19.59 -16.56
C TYR A 39 -39.37 -20.67 -17.34
N VAL A 40 -38.88 -21.91 -17.27
CA VAL A 40 -39.54 -23.07 -17.87
C VAL A 40 -40.87 -23.36 -17.15
N ALA A 41 -40.89 -23.23 -15.82
CA ALA A 41 -42.11 -23.38 -15.02
C ALA A 41 -43.17 -22.35 -15.42
N VAL A 42 -42.78 -21.09 -15.63
CA VAL A 42 -43.69 -20.05 -16.12
C VAL A 42 -44.26 -20.40 -17.49
N TYR A 43 -43.45 -20.95 -18.41
CA TYR A 43 -43.94 -21.44 -19.71
C TYR A 43 -44.92 -22.60 -19.57
N LEU A 44 -44.60 -23.62 -18.77
CA LEU A 44 -45.48 -24.78 -18.59
C LEU A 44 -46.81 -24.39 -17.91
N VAL A 45 -46.75 -23.52 -16.90
CA VAL A 45 -47.93 -22.93 -16.25
C VAL A 45 -48.70 -22.00 -17.19
N ALA A 46 -48.07 -21.46 -18.24
CA ALA A 46 -48.79 -20.75 -19.29
C ALA A 46 -49.48 -21.72 -20.26
N VAL A 47 -48.87 -22.85 -20.63
CA VAL A 47 -49.48 -23.82 -21.57
C VAL A 47 -50.70 -24.52 -20.96
N GLU A 48 -50.63 -24.92 -19.68
CA GLU A 48 -51.66 -25.74 -19.01
C GLU A 48 -53.08 -25.11 -18.97
N PRO A 49 -53.25 -23.83 -18.57
CA PRO A 49 -54.54 -23.14 -18.52
C PRO A 49 -55.17 -22.87 -19.89
N PHE A 50 -54.38 -22.76 -20.95
CA PHE A 50 -54.86 -22.39 -22.29
C PHE A 50 -55.02 -23.58 -23.24
N GLY A 51 -54.67 -24.80 -22.80
CA GLY A 51 -54.82 -26.03 -23.56
C GLY A 51 -56.12 -26.82 -23.30
N GLY A 52 -56.89 -26.51 -22.24
CA GLY A 52 -58.11 -27.26 -21.87
C GLY A 52 -59.07 -26.51 -20.93
N THR A 53 -60.32 -26.99 -20.82
CA THR A 53 -61.47 -26.31 -20.16
C THR A 53 -61.42 -26.20 -18.63
N SER A 54 -60.38 -26.74 -17.97
CA SER A 54 -60.16 -26.61 -16.52
C SER A 54 -58.70 -26.94 -16.17
N PRO A 55 -58.01 -26.12 -15.35
CA PRO A 55 -56.62 -26.37 -14.97
C PRO A 55 -56.49 -27.64 -14.11
N ASP A 56 -55.56 -28.52 -14.47
CA ASP A 56 -55.19 -29.67 -13.63
C ASP A 56 -54.34 -29.16 -12.46
N THR A 57 -55.00 -28.84 -11.34
CA THR A 57 -54.32 -28.44 -10.10
C THR A 57 -53.23 -29.42 -9.64
N GLY A 58 -53.29 -30.69 -10.04
CA GLY A 58 -52.24 -31.68 -9.78
C GLY A 58 -50.98 -31.46 -10.60
N ALA A 59 -51.11 -31.11 -11.88
CA ALA A 59 -49.97 -30.82 -12.73
C ALA A 59 -49.31 -29.47 -12.40
N VAL A 60 -50.06 -28.44 -12.01
CA VAL A 60 -49.46 -27.19 -11.52
C VAL A 60 -48.73 -27.38 -10.17
N ALA A 61 -49.29 -28.19 -9.26
CA ALA A 61 -48.61 -28.56 -8.02
C ALA A 61 -47.32 -29.36 -8.29
N ALA A 62 -47.33 -30.25 -9.27
CA ALA A 62 -46.13 -30.94 -9.75
C ALA A 62 -45.11 -29.95 -10.32
N ILE A 63 -45.57 -28.92 -11.06
CA ILE A 63 -44.71 -27.87 -11.60
C ILE A 63 -44.01 -27.07 -10.49
N ALA A 64 -44.78 -26.61 -9.52
CA ALA A 64 -44.24 -25.94 -8.35
C ALA A 64 -43.25 -26.83 -7.58
N GLY A 65 -43.57 -28.13 -7.44
CA GLY A 65 -42.72 -29.11 -6.76
C GLY A 65 -41.36 -29.31 -7.42
N TRP A 66 -41.32 -29.54 -8.74
CA TRP A 66 -40.03 -29.68 -9.44
C TRP A 66 -39.28 -28.35 -9.54
N THR A 67 -39.98 -27.22 -9.62
CA THR A 67 -39.36 -25.88 -9.58
C THR A 67 -38.68 -25.64 -8.24
N ALA A 68 -39.36 -25.94 -7.13
CA ALA A 68 -38.79 -25.85 -5.79
C ALA A 68 -37.58 -26.77 -5.62
N ALA A 69 -37.67 -28.01 -6.12
CA ALA A 69 -36.55 -28.94 -6.12
C ALA A 69 -35.37 -28.43 -6.96
N ALA A 70 -35.62 -27.84 -8.13
CA ALA A 70 -34.59 -27.24 -8.97
C ALA A 70 -33.93 -26.02 -8.28
N LEU A 71 -34.70 -25.16 -7.61
CA LEU A 71 -34.15 -24.05 -6.82
C LEU A 71 -33.30 -24.53 -5.64
N LEU A 72 -33.69 -25.64 -5.00
CA LEU A 72 -32.87 -26.28 -3.98
C LEU A 72 -31.55 -26.83 -4.58
N VAL A 73 -31.63 -27.50 -5.73
CA VAL A 73 -30.43 -27.97 -6.46
C VAL A 73 -29.53 -26.80 -6.82
N LYS A 74 -30.08 -25.70 -7.35
CA LYS A 74 -29.36 -24.46 -7.64
C LYS A 74 -28.59 -23.96 -6.43
N ALA A 75 -29.27 -23.87 -5.28
CA ALA A 75 -28.69 -23.39 -4.03
C ALA A 75 -27.55 -24.29 -3.53
N VAL A 76 -27.80 -25.59 -3.46
CA VAL A 76 -26.84 -26.58 -2.95
C VAL A 76 -25.65 -26.69 -3.89
N ALA A 77 -25.87 -26.83 -5.19
CA ALA A 77 -24.80 -26.91 -6.19
C ALA A 77 -24.00 -25.60 -6.26
N GLY A 78 -24.66 -24.44 -6.16
CA GLY A 78 -23.99 -23.14 -6.13
C GLY A 78 -23.12 -22.97 -4.88
N ALA A 79 -23.65 -23.31 -3.71
CA ALA A 79 -22.90 -23.28 -2.46
C ALA A 79 -21.72 -24.27 -2.46
N ALA A 80 -21.94 -25.49 -2.96
CA ALA A 80 -20.90 -26.51 -3.08
C ALA A 80 -19.82 -26.09 -4.09
N SER A 81 -20.21 -25.53 -5.24
CA SER A 81 -19.30 -24.96 -6.24
C SER A 81 -18.38 -23.91 -5.61
N GLY A 82 -18.96 -22.88 -4.97
CA GLY A 82 -18.19 -21.83 -4.30
C GLY A 82 -17.29 -22.38 -3.21
N HIS A 83 -17.78 -23.33 -2.40
CA HIS A 83 -17.00 -23.92 -1.33
C HIS A 83 -15.77 -24.71 -1.83
N VAL A 84 -15.97 -25.58 -2.83
CA VAL A 84 -14.89 -26.35 -3.44
C VAL A 84 -13.88 -25.43 -4.12
N ALA A 85 -14.36 -24.39 -4.83
CA ALA A 85 -13.51 -23.42 -5.50
C ALA A 85 -12.64 -22.62 -4.52
N HIS A 86 -13.22 -22.07 -3.45
CA HIS A 86 -12.45 -21.33 -2.44
C HIS A 86 -11.44 -22.22 -1.69
N ILE A 87 -11.80 -23.47 -1.33
CA ILE A 87 -10.83 -24.39 -0.71
C ILE A 87 -9.66 -24.65 -1.66
N ALA A 88 -9.95 -24.95 -2.92
CA ALA A 88 -8.92 -25.20 -3.93
C ALA A 88 -8.04 -23.96 -4.15
N ALA A 89 -8.63 -22.78 -4.20
CA ALA A 89 -7.93 -21.51 -4.36
C ALA A 89 -7.02 -21.21 -3.15
N TYR A 90 -7.53 -21.25 -1.92
CA TYR A 90 -6.70 -20.98 -0.73
C TYR A 90 -5.57 -22.00 -0.55
N ALA A 91 -5.80 -23.26 -0.93
CA ALA A 91 -4.74 -24.26 -0.96
C ALA A 91 -3.68 -23.95 -2.02
N ALA A 92 -4.09 -23.53 -3.23
CA ALA A 92 -3.17 -23.10 -4.29
C ALA A 92 -2.35 -21.88 -3.86
N LEU A 93 -2.97 -20.89 -3.22
CA LEU A 93 -2.29 -19.70 -2.70
C LEU A 93 -1.27 -20.05 -1.62
N ALA A 94 -1.61 -20.94 -0.69
CA ALA A 94 -0.68 -21.41 0.34
C ALA A 94 0.53 -22.14 -0.28
N ASP A 95 0.29 -22.98 -1.29
CA ASP A 95 1.35 -23.66 -2.04
C ASP A 95 2.24 -22.67 -2.80
N LEU A 96 1.64 -21.65 -3.42
CA LEU A 96 2.35 -20.61 -4.16
C LEU A 96 3.22 -19.74 -3.23
N ARG A 97 2.68 -19.31 -2.08
CA ARG A 97 3.45 -18.55 -1.07
C ARG A 97 4.67 -19.31 -0.57
N ARG A 98 4.51 -20.61 -0.27
CA ARG A 98 5.63 -21.48 0.13
C ARG A 98 6.65 -21.66 -1.01
N ALA A 99 6.18 -21.81 -2.25
CA ALA A 99 7.05 -21.94 -3.41
C ALA A 99 7.86 -20.66 -3.67
N LEU A 100 7.23 -19.48 -3.59
CA LEU A 100 7.88 -18.18 -3.78
C LEU A 100 8.94 -17.92 -2.71
N VAL A 101 8.62 -18.12 -1.44
CA VAL A 101 9.60 -17.97 -0.35
C VAL A 101 10.74 -18.97 -0.47
N GLY A 102 10.46 -20.22 -0.88
CA GLY A 102 11.51 -21.20 -1.16
C GLY A 102 12.46 -20.84 -2.31
N ARG A 103 12.09 -19.88 -3.19
CA ARG A 103 13.03 -19.32 -4.19
C ARG A 103 14.13 -18.50 -3.52
N PHE A 104 13.84 -17.86 -2.38
CA PHE A 104 14.80 -17.07 -1.62
C PHE A 104 15.89 -17.88 -0.94
N ASP A 105 15.94 -19.20 -1.11
CA ASP A 105 17.12 -19.99 -0.75
C ASP A 105 18.08 -20.19 -1.93
N ARG A 106 17.62 -19.94 -3.17
CA ARG A 106 18.32 -20.37 -4.39
C ARG A 106 18.69 -19.25 -5.36
N ILE A 107 17.91 -18.18 -5.43
CA ILE A 107 18.20 -17.06 -6.36
C ILE A 107 19.34 -16.17 -5.84
N PRO A 108 20.10 -15.43 -6.66
CA PRO A 108 21.14 -14.52 -6.17
C PRO A 108 20.58 -13.53 -5.15
N LEU A 109 21.28 -13.35 -4.04
CA LEU A 109 20.78 -12.60 -2.89
C LEU A 109 20.71 -11.10 -3.21
N SER A 110 21.58 -10.61 -4.08
CA SER A 110 21.53 -9.27 -4.68
C SER A 110 20.21 -8.97 -5.41
N ARG A 111 19.57 -9.98 -6.02
CA ARG A 111 18.26 -9.85 -6.67
C ARG A 111 17.09 -9.81 -5.69
N VAL A 112 17.29 -10.32 -4.48
CA VAL A 112 16.31 -10.26 -3.38
C VAL A 112 16.45 -8.94 -2.64
N THR A 113 17.66 -8.60 -2.21
CA THR A 113 17.95 -7.39 -1.42
C THR A 113 17.85 -6.11 -2.26
N GLY A 114 17.93 -6.21 -3.59
CA GLY A 114 17.68 -5.09 -4.50
C GLY A 114 16.21 -4.70 -4.63
N ARG A 115 15.28 -5.50 -4.09
CA ARG A 115 13.83 -5.21 -4.13
C ARG A 115 13.38 -4.55 -2.83
N SER A 116 12.49 -3.57 -2.94
CA SER A 116 11.94 -2.91 -1.75
C SER A 116 10.99 -3.83 -0.97
N ALA A 117 10.84 -3.61 0.34
CA ALA A 117 9.87 -4.33 1.16
C ALA A 117 8.42 -4.19 0.62
N GLY A 118 8.10 -3.04 0.02
CA GLY A 118 6.81 -2.79 -0.62
C GLY A 118 6.61 -3.61 -1.90
N GLU A 119 7.64 -3.71 -2.75
CA GLU A 119 7.62 -4.56 -3.95
C GLU A 119 7.49 -6.04 -3.58
N LEU A 120 8.24 -6.49 -2.57
CA LEU A 120 8.17 -7.85 -2.07
C LEU A 120 6.80 -8.18 -1.47
N LYS A 121 6.23 -7.27 -0.66
CA LYS A 121 4.86 -7.40 -0.16
C LYS A 121 3.87 -7.52 -1.31
N LYS A 122 3.99 -6.64 -2.31
CA LYS A 122 3.13 -6.67 -3.49
C LYS A 122 3.21 -8.03 -4.19
N THR A 123 4.39 -8.51 -4.56
CA THR A 123 4.54 -9.77 -5.32
C THR A 123 4.20 -11.03 -4.52
N LEU A 124 4.58 -11.09 -3.25
CA LEU A 124 4.45 -12.31 -2.43
C LEU A 124 3.10 -12.40 -1.72
N HIS A 125 2.42 -11.28 -1.50
CA HIS A 125 1.14 -11.21 -0.83
C HIS A 125 0.03 -10.71 -1.75
N ASP A 126 0.11 -9.46 -2.25
CA ASP A 126 -1.02 -8.83 -2.95
C ASP A 126 -1.30 -9.48 -4.33
N ASP A 127 -0.26 -9.71 -5.13
CA ASP A 127 -0.37 -10.37 -6.44
C ASP A 127 -0.82 -11.83 -6.27
N VAL A 128 -0.32 -12.54 -5.25
CA VAL A 128 -0.77 -13.90 -4.92
C VAL A 128 -2.23 -13.90 -4.49
N GLU A 129 -2.67 -12.89 -3.76
CA GLU A 129 -4.05 -12.77 -3.31
C GLU A 129 -5.01 -12.44 -4.45
N GLN A 130 -4.63 -11.60 -5.42
CA GLN A 130 -5.43 -11.35 -6.62
C GLN A 130 -5.71 -12.64 -7.43
N LEU A 131 -4.83 -13.65 -7.36
CA LEU A 131 -5.08 -14.95 -7.98
C LEU A 131 -6.22 -15.73 -7.29
N GLU A 132 -6.56 -15.42 -6.05
CA GLU A 132 -7.70 -16.07 -5.37
C GLU A 132 -9.01 -15.75 -6.07
N GLU A 133 -9.28 -14.47 -6.36
CA GLU A 133 -10.50 -14.08 -7.07
C GLU A 133 -10.57 -14.74 -8.46
N ALA A 134 -9.45 -14.85 -9.16
CA ALA A 134 -9.39 -15.49 -10.47
C ALA A 134 -9.69 -17.00 -10.42
N LEU A 135 -9.25 -17.69 -9.37
CA LEU A 135 -9.43 -19.14 -9.23
C LEU A 135 -10.77 -19.51 -8.58
N ALA A 136 -11.16 -18.82 -7.51
CA ALA A 136 -12.35 -19.12 -6.73
C ALA A 136 -13.64 -18.69 -7.44
N HIS A 137 -13.60 -17.56 -8.16
CA HIS A 137 -14.76 -17.02 -8.88
C HIS A 137 -14.60 -17.15 -10.39
N GLY A 138 -13.42 -16.85 -10.94
CA GLY A 138 -13.22 -16.84 -12.39
C GLY A 138 -13.58 -18.16 -13.09
N VAL A 139 -13.09 -19.31 -12.60
CA VAL A 139 -13.36 -20.61 -13.25
C VAL A 139 -14.84 -21.03 -13.13
N PRO A 140 -15.46 -21.06 -11.93
CA PRO A 140 -16.87 -21.41 -11.80
C PRO A 140 -17.82 -20.42 -12.48
N ASP A 141 -17.54 -19.12 -12.42
CA ASP A 141 -18.42 -18.08 -12.97
C ASP A 141 -18.37 -18.09 -14.49
N VAL A 142 -17.21 -18.24 -15.12
CA VAL A 142 -17.10 -18.38 -16.58
C VAL A 142 -17.83 -19.63 -17.08
N ALA A 143 -17.72 -20.75 -16.36
CA ALA A 143 -18.41 -21.99 -16.72
C ALA A 143 -19.94 -21.81 -16.65
N ALA A 144 -20.46 -21.25 -15.56
CA ALA A 144 -21.89 -20.95 -15.41
C ALA A 144 -22.38 -19.91 -16.43
N ALA A 145 -21.63 -18.82 -16.62
CA ALA A 145 -21.98 -17.74 -17.51
C ALA A 145 -21.93 -18.14 -19.00
N ALA A 146 -21.13 -19.15 -19.37
CA ALA A 146 -21.17 -19.74 -20.70
C ALA A 146 -22.38 -20.67 -20.89
N ALA A 147 -22.73 -21.47 -19.87
CA ALA A 147 -23.78 -22.47 -19.97
C ALA A 147 -25.18 -21.86 -20.13
N VAL A 148 -25.49 -20.79 -19.40
CA VAL A 148 -26.84 -20.19 -19.39
C VAL A 148 -27.25 -19.63 -20.76
N PRO A 149 -26.47 -18.78 -21.44
CA PRO A 149 -26.82 -18.31 -22.78
C PRO A 149 -26.95 -19.45 -23.79
N VAL A 150 -26.07 -20.45 -23.75
CA VAL A 150 -26.13 -21.61 -24.67
C VAL A 150 -27.42 -22.41 -24.46
N ALA A 151 -27.73 -22.77 -23.22
CA ALA A 151 -28.95 -23.50 -22.88
C ALA A 151 -30.21 -22.70 -23.22
N THR A 152 -30.21 -21.40 -22.92
CA THR A 152 -31.34 -20.50 -23.24
C THR A 152 -31.52 -20.35 -24.75
N THR A 153 -30.44 -20.21 -25.52
CA THR A 153 -30.49 -20.16 -27.01
C THR A 153 -31.06 -21.46 -27.58
N ALA A 154 -30.56 -22.59 -27.09
CA ALA A 154 -31.00 -23.91 -27.54
C ALA A 154 -32.49 -24.12 -27.25
N LEU A 155 -32.95 -23.71 -26.05
CA LEU A 155 -34.37 -23.76 -25.67
C LEU A 155 -35.23 -22.88 -26.59
N LEU A 156 -34.84 -21.63 -26.82
CA LEU A 156 -35.60 -20.71 -27.70
C LEU A 156 -35.68 -21.25 -29.13
N LEU A 157 -34.57 -21.73 -29.70
CA LEU A 157 -34.56 -22.32 -31.04
C LEU A 157 -35.38 -23.61 -31.14
N ALA A 158 -35.42 -24.42 -30.08
CA ALA A 158 -36.21 -25.65 -30.04
C ALA A 158 -37.72 -25.38 -29.98
N VAL A 159 -38.14 -24.30 -29.30
CA VAL A 159 -39.57 -23.91 -29.21
C VAL A 159 -40.02 -23.22 -30.50
N ASP A 160 -39.31 -22.20 -30.97
CA ASP A 160 -39.56 -21.55 -32.26
C ASP A 160 -38.26 -21.00 -32.85
N TRP A 161 -37.77 -21.62 -33.93
CA TRP A 161 -36.50 -21.22 -34.54
C TRP A 161 -36.52 -19.81 -35.14
N ARG A 162 -37.68 -19.30 -35.58
CA ARG A 162 -37.81 -17.98 -36.22
C ARG A 162 -37.68 -16.89 -35.17
N LEU A 163 -38.43 -17.01 -34.08
CA LEU A 163 -38.34 -16.11 -32.94
C LEU A 163 -36.99 -16.27 -32.22
N GLY A 164 -36.44 -17.48 -32.19
CA GLY A 164 -35.12 -17.78 -31.63
C GLY A 164 -33.99 -17.06 -32.37
N LEU A 165 -33.99 -17.07 -33.72
CA LEU A 165 -33.03 -16.29 -34.52
C LEU A 165 -33.18 -14.78 -34.30
N LEU A 166 -34.40 -14.29 -34.10
CA LEU A 166 -34.65 -12.87 -33.83
C LEU A 166 -34.12 -12.44 -32.44
N ALA A 167 -34.33 -13.28 -31.42
CA ALA A 167 -33.73 -13.08 -30.10
C ALA A 167 -32.18 -13.10 -30.16
N LEU A 168 -31.60 -13.98 -30.97
CA LEU A 168 -30.16 -14.04 -31.20
C LEU A 168 -29.64 -12.79 -31.93
N LEU A 169 -30.39 -12.25 -32.91
CA LEU A 169 -30.04 -11.01 -33.59
C LEU A 169 -30.05 -9.82 -32.63
N ALA A 170 -31.08 -9.70 -31.79
CA ALA A 170 -31.15 -8.65 -30.76
C ALA A 170 -29.91 -8.69 -29.85
N LEU A 171 -29.52 -9.89 -29.46
CA LEU A 171 -28.36 -10.15 -28.62
C LEU A 171 -27.04 -9.79 -29.31
N LEU A 172 -26.87 -10.16 -30.57
CA LEU A 172 -25.70 -9.81 -31.37
C LEU A 172 -25.54 -8.28 -31.46
N VAL A 173 -26.65 -7.56 -31.66
CA VAL A 173 -26.63 -6.09 -31.71
C VAL A 173 -26.23 -5.50 -30.36
N VAL A 174 -26.78 -6.00 -29.25
CA VAL A 174 -26.38 -5.59 -27.88
C VAL A 174 -24.88 -5.83 -27.66
N LEU A 175 -24.35 -6.97 -28.07
CA LEU A 175 -22.93 -7.30 -27.97
C LEU A 175 -22.05 -6.39 -28.81
N VAL A 176 -22.44 -6.09 -30.06
CA VAL A 176 -21.68 -5.19 -30.93
C VAL A 176 -21.66 -3.78 -30.35
N ILE A 177 -22.81 -3.24 -29.92
CA ILE A 177 -22.90 -1.93 -29.27
C ILE A 177 -22.02 -1.90 -28.00
N GLY A 178 -22.14 -2.91 -27.14
CA GLY A 178 -21.35 -3.01 -25.91
C GLY A 178 -19.85 -3.19 -26.16
N GLY A 179 -19.47 -3.96 -27.18
CA GLY A 179 -18.09 -4.18 -27.59
C GLY A 179 -17.43 -2.90 -28.13
N VAL A 180 -18.13 -2.17 -29.01
CA VAL A 180 -17.66 -0.86 -29.51
C VAL A 180 -17.61 0.15 -28.36
N ALA A 181 -18.62 0.18 -27.48
CA ALA A 181 -18.63 1.05 -26.29
C ALA A 181 -17.41 0.79 -25.41
N SER A 182 -17.11 -0.49 -25.14
CA SER A 182 -15.97 -0.90 -24.34
C SER A 182 -14.63 -0.61 -25.02
N ALA A 183 -14.53 -0.76 -26.35
CA ALA A 183 -13.33 -0.42 -27.10
C ALA A 183 -13.05 1.09 -27.08
N MET A 184 -14.07 1.92 -27.31
CA MET A 184 -13.94 3.39 -27.23
C MET A 184 -13.65 3.85 -25.80
N ALA A 185 -14.32 3.25 -24.80
CA ALA A 185 -14.06 3.53 -23.40
C ALA A 185 -12.60 3.21 -23.04
N ARG A 186 -12.05 2.07 -23.48
CA ARG A 186 -10.63 1.72 -23.28
C ARG A 186 -9.69 2.76 -23.89
N ALA A 187 -9.94 3.22 -25.11
CA ALA A 187 -9.13 4.26 -25.76
C ALA A 187 -9.13 5.57 -24.95
N SER A 188 -10.29 6.01 -24.44
CA SER A 188 -10.38 7.21 -23.59
C SER A 188 -9.87 6.99 -22.15
N SER A 189 -9.83 5.75 -21.67
CA SER A 189 -9.42 5.40 -20.30
C SER A 189 -7.90 5.50 -20.11
N HIS A 190 -7.10 5.41 -21.18
CA HIS A 190 -5.64 5.54 -21.07
C HIS A 190 -5.22 6.92 -20.56
N GLU A 191 -5.81 7.99 -21.09
CA GLU A 191 -5.53 9.36 -20.66
C GLU A 191 -6.01 9.60 -19.21
N GLN A 192 -7.18 9.07 -18.87
CA GLN A 192 -7.71 9.13 -17.50
C GLN A 192 -6.83 8.35 -16.52
N ALA A 193 -6.38 7.14 -16.88
CA ALA A 193 -5.50 6.32 -16.07
C ALA A 193 -4.12 6.97 -15.90
N ALA A 194 -3.57 7.59 -16.94
CA ALA A 194 -2.31 8.33 -16.87
C ALA A 194 -2.41 9.53 -15.93
N SER A 195 -3.49 10.32 -16.03
CA SER A 195 -3.70 11.47 -15.14
C SER A 195 -3.99 11.06 -13.70
N LEU A 196 -4.74 9.97 -13.47
CA LEU A 196 -4.93 9.38 -12.14
C LEU A 196 -3.60 8.87 -11.55
N ALA A 197 -2.73 8.27 -12.36
CA ALA A 197 -1.41 7.83 -11.91
C ALA A 197 -0.52 9.02 -11.54
N GLU A 198 -0.48 10.08 -12.36
CA GLU A 198 0.25 11.32 -12.07
C GLU A 198 -0.25 11.97 -10.76
N MET A 199 -1.57 12.03 -10.58
CA MET A 199 -2.19 12.51 -9.36
C MET A 199 -1.78 11.67 -8.14
N ASN A 200 -1.84 10.34 -8.25
CA ASN A 200 -1.42 9.46 -7.16
C ASN A 200 0.07 9.64 -6.82
N VAL A 201 0.96 9.79 -7.80
CA VAL A 201 2.38 10.07 -7.57
C VAL A 201 2.57 11.40 -6.82
N ALA A 202 1.86 12.45 -7.21
CA ALA A 202 1.93 13.76 -6.55
C ALA A 202 1.45 13.70 -5.10
N VAL A 203 0.31 13.03 -4.87
CA VAL A 203 -0.28 12.81 -3.54
C VAL A 203 0.67 12.00 -2.65
N LEU A 204 1.28 10.93 -3.16
CA LEU A 204 2.25 10.13 -2.42
C LEU A 204 3.52 10.91 -2.09
N SER A 205 4.01 11.71 -3.05
CA SER A 205 5.17 12.58 -2.85
C SER A 205 4.91 13.61 -1.74
N TYR A 206 3.69 14.16 -1.69
CA TYR A 206 3.24 15.07 -0.65
C TYR A 206 3.20 14.40 0.73
N LEU A 207 2.69 13.17 0.80
CA LEU A 207 2.64 12.39 2.04
C LEU A 207 4.04 12.04 2.57
N ARG A 208 4.95 11.59 1.71
CA ARG A 208 6.33 11.28 2.09
C ARG A 208 7.11 12.53 2.50
N GLY A 209 6.86 13.65 1.84
CA GLY A 209 7.45 14.94 2.15
C GLY A 209 6.79 15.73 3.29
N MET A 210 5.84 15.15 4.04
CA MET A 210 5.00 15.90 5.00
C MET A 210 5.81 16.68 6.05
N LYS A 211 6.93 16.14 6.53
CA LYS A 211 7.84 16.85 7.47
C LYS A 211 8.41 18.12 6.84
N VAL A 212 8.82 18.06 5.57
CA VAL A 212 9.33 19.21 4.81
C VAL A 212 8.20 20.21 4.54
N VAL A 213 7.03 19.74 4.07
CA VAL A 213 5.87 20.62 3.80
C VAL A 213 5.47 21.42 5.05
N ARG A 214 5.51 20.80 6.24
CA ARG A 214 5.17 21.50 7.49
C ARG A 214 6.23 22.50 7.94
N THR A 215 7.51 22.16 7.76
CA THR A 215 8.62 23.02 8.17
C THR A 215 8.69 24.28 7.32
N PHE A 216 8.45 24.17 6.01
CA PHE A 216 8.56 25.28 5.07
C PHE A 216 7.20 25.83 4.64
N ARG A 217 6.24 25.91 5.58
CA ARG A 217 4.84 26.31 5.34
C ARG A 217 4.62 27.76 4.88
N ARG A 218 5.67 28.47 4.47
CA ARG A 218 5.64 29.86 4.00
C ARG A 218 5.19 29.91 2.54
N ALA A 219 3.87 29.97 2.34
CA ALA A 219 3.12 30.39 1.14
C ALA A 219 3.43 29.70 -0.23
N GLY A 220 2.45 28.94 -0.76
CA GLY A 220 2.21 28.80 -2.21
C GLY A 220 2.74 27.55 -2.92
N GLY A 221 4.07 27.37 -3.00
CA GLY A 221 4.68 26.53 -4.05
C GLY A 221 4.23 25.06 -4.13
N ALA A 222 4.31 24.30 -3.04
CA ALA A 222 3.95 22.87 -3.03
C ALA A 222 2.44 22.62 -3.17
N ASP A 223 1.63 23.55 -2.65
CA ASP A 223 0.17 23.46 -2.72
C ASP A 223 -0.32 23.82 -4.14
N GLU A 224 0.30 24.80 -4.82
CA GLU A 224 -0.02 25.17 -6.21
C GLU A 224 0.28 24.05 -7.21
N GLN A 225 1.43 23.38 -7.09
CA GLN A 225 1.78 22.26 -7.97
C GLN A 225 0.79 21.09 -7.81
N LEU A 226 0.43 20.76 -6.55
CA LEU A 226 -0.57 19.73 -6.27
C LEU A 226 -1.95 20.12 -6.82
N ILE A 227 -2.41 21.35 -6.58
CA ILE A 227 -3.68 21.86 -7.10
C ILE A 227 -3.71 21.80 -8.63
N GLY A 228 -2.63 22.21 -9.31
CA GLY A 228 -2.52 22.15 -10.78
C GLY A 228 -2.62 20.71 -11.34
N ILE A 229 -2.07 19.72 -10.63
CA ILE A 229 -2.20 18.30 -11.00
C ILE A 229 -3.62 17.80 -10.79
N LEU A 230 -4.25 18.15 -9.66
CA LEU A 230 -5.63 17.76 -9.36
C LEU A 230 -6.63 18.36 -10.37
N ASP A 231 -6.40 19.60 -10.77
CA ASP A 231 -7.18 20.26 -11.82
C ASP A 231 -7.08 19.55 -13.18
N ARG A 232 -5.87 19.09 -13.54
CA ARG A 232 -5.67 18.25 -14.73
C ARG A 232 -6.42 16.92 -14.60
N ALA A 233 -6.41 16.29 -13.43
CA ALA A 233 -7.15 15.06 -13.16
C ALA A 233 -8.66 15.24 -13.30
N VAL A 234 -9.23 16.35 -12.81
CA VAL A 234 -10.66 16.67 -13.01
C VAL A 234 -10.97 16.87 -14.50
N ARG A 235 -10.14 17.61 -15.23
CA ARG A 235 -10.33 17.85 -16.67
C ARG A 235 -10.25 16.54 -17.47
N ALA A 236 -9.28 15.68 -17.17
CA ALA A 236 -9.15 14.36 -17.79
C ALA A 236 -10.35 13.45 -17.45
N GLY A 237 -10.83 13.48 -16.21
CA GLY A 237 -12.01 12.73 -15.79
C GLY A 237 -13.33 13.19 -16.43
N ASP A 238 -13.42 14.45 -16.88
CA ASP A 238 -14.55 14.99 -17.63
C ASP A 238 -14.44 14.71 -19.15
N ALA A 239 -13.29 14.29 -19.67
CA ALA A 239 -13.08 14.07 -21.11
C ALA A 239 -14.06 13.04 -21.73
N PRO A 240 -14.38 11.90 -21.07
CA PRO A 240 -15.37 10.96 -21.59
C PRO A 240 -16.76 11.58 -21.82
N LEU A 241 -17.13 12.60 -21.03
CA LEU A 241 -18.41 13.31 -21.16
C LEU A 241 -18.47 14.26 -22.35
N ARG A 242 -17.33 14.64 -22.91
CA ARG A 242 -17.21 15.44 -24.15
C ARG A 242 -17.13 14.57 -25.40
N SER A 243 -16.78 13.29 -25.23
CA SER A 243 -16.66 12.32 -26.31
C SER A 243 -18.02 11.84 -26.84
N PRO A 244 -18.11 11.37 -28.10
CA PRO A 244 -19.30 10.69 -28.62
C PRO A 244 -19.59 9.37 -27.88
N ALA A 245 -18.61 8.79 -27.17
CA ALA A 245 -18.78 7.53 -26.44
C ALA A 245 -19.88 7.60 -25.37
N ARG A 246 -20.19 8.80 -24.83
CA ARG A 246 -21.28 9.00 -23.86
C ARG A 246 -22.64 8.53 -24.40
N TRP A 247 -22.89 8.76 -25.69
CA TRP A 247 -24.13 8.35 -26.34
C TRP A 247 -24.15 6.85 -26.57
N LEU A 248 -23.00 6.26 -26.86
CA LEU A 248 -22.87 4.82 -27.05
C LEU A 248 -23.10 4.05 -25.73
N VAL A 249 -22.64 4.58 -24.59
CA VAL A 249 -22.98 4.03 -23.26
C VAL A 249 -24.48 4.15 -22.98
N ALA A 250 -25.11 5.28 -23.30
CA ALA A 250 -26.55 5.44 -23.15
C ALA A 250 -27.34 4.48 -24.06
N MET A 251 -26.89 4.29 -25.31
CA MET A 251 -27.45 3.31 -26.25
C MET A 251 -27.31 1.89 -25.73
N MET A 252 -26.15 1.53 -25.16
CA MET A 252 -25.93 0.22 -24.54
C MET A 252 -26.95 -0.04 -23.43
N THR A 253 -27.23 0.93 -22.56
CA THR A 253 -28.25 0.78 -21.52
C THR A 253 -29.66 0.62 -22.09
N ALA A 254 -30.00 1.31 -23.19
CA ALA A 254 -31.30 1.16 -23.83
C ALA A 254 -31.44 -0.14 -24.63
N ALA A 255 -30.33 -0.67 -25.16
CA ALA A 255 -30.29 -1.89 -25.97
C ALA A 255 -30.76 -3.14 -25.20
N PHE A 256 -30.75 -3.12 -23.86
CA PHE A 256 -31.39 -4.16 -23.04
C PHE A 256 -32.89 -4.36 -23.33
N GLY A 257 -33.59 -3.33 -23.85
CA GLY A 257 -34.97 -3.45 -24.29
C GLY A 257 -35.15 -3.92 -25.74
N LEU A 258 -34.05 -4.06 -26.50
CA LEU A 258 -34.08 -4.42 -27.91
C LEU A 258 -34.66 -5.83 -28.17
N PRO A 259 -34.36 -6.88 -27.37
CA PRO A 259 -34.98 -8.19 -27.58
C PRO A 259 -36.50 -8.12 -27.56
N VAL A 260 -37.07 -7.40 -26.60
CA VAL A 260 -38.52 -7.19 -26.50
C VAL A 260 -39.05 -6.38 -27.70
N ALA A 261 -38.35 -5.30 -28.08
CA ALA A 261 -38.76 -4.45 -29.20
C ALA A 261 -38.78 -5.18 -30.54
N LEU A 262 -37.91 -6.17 -30.74
CA LEU A 262 -37.91 -7.03 -31.94
C LEU A 262 -38.93 -8.17 -31.82
N LEU A 263 -39.08 -8.77 -30.64
CA LEU A 263 -39.97 -9.92 -30.44
C LEU A 263 -41.46 -9.54 -30.47
N ILE A 264 -41.87 -8.37 -29.95
CA ILE A 264 -43.28 -7.95 -29.94
C ILE A 264 -43.92 -7.93 -31.35
N PRO A 265 -43.35 -7.29 -32.38
CA PRO A 265 -43.95 -7.28 -33.70
C PRO A 265 -43.97 -8.67 -34.35
N ALA A 266 -42.91 -9.47 -34.22
CA ALA A 266 -42.85 -10.79 -34.82
C ALA A 266 -43.80 -11.80 -34.15
N ALA A 267 -43.74 -11.90 -32.82
CA ALA A 267 -44.55 -12.83 -32.05
C ALA A 267 -46.02 -12.34 -31.93
N GLY A 268 -46.24 -11.04 -31.75
CA GLY A 268 -47.58 -10.47 -31.63
C GLY A 268 -48.40 -10.54 -32.93
N LEU A 269 -47.78 -10.30 -34.09
CA LEU A 269 -48.42 -10.54 -35.39
C LEU A 269 -48.63 -12.04 -35.65
N GLY A 270 -47.70 -12.89 -35.18
CA GLY A 270 -47.84 -14.34 -35.19
C GLY A 270 -49.08 -14.81 -34.42
N VAL A 271 -49.34 -14.25 -33.23
CA VAL A 271 -50.56 -14.53 -32.45
C VAL A 271 -51.81 -14.02 -33.16
N ALA A 272 -51.80 -12.78 -33.68
CA ALA A 272 -52.94 -12.23 -34.43
C ALA A 272 -53.29 -13.05 -35.69
N GLY A 273 -52.28 -13.66 -36.32
CA GLY A 273 -52.43 -14.55 -37.47
C GLY A 273 -52.60 -16.03 -37.14
N GLY A 274 -52.61 -16.42 -35.86
CA GLY A 274 -52.72 -17.81 -35.38
C GLY A 274 -51.49 -18.70 -35.60
N GLY A 275 -50.35 -18.13 -36.01
CA GLY A 275 -49.10 -18.85 -36.25
C GLY A 275 -48.19 -19.03 -35.03
N VAL A 276 -48.49 -18.34 -33.92
CA VAL A 276 -47.79 -18.43 -32.63
C VAL A 276 -48.85 -18.48 -31.53
N ASP A 277 -48.67 -19.33 -30.52
CA ASP A 277 -49.58 -19.41 -29.37
C ASP A 277 -49.18 -18.44 -28.24
N VAL A 278 -50.12 -18.19 -27.32
CA VAL A 278 -49.90 -17.26 -26.18
C VAL A 278 -48.79 -17.75 -25.26
N ALA A 279 -48.61 -19.07 -25.14
CA ALA A 279 -47.55 -19.66 -24.33
C ALA A 279 -46.14 -19.42 -24.92
N THR A 280 -45.96 -19.61 -26.23
CA THR A 280 -44.71 -19.30 -26.94
C THR A 280 -44.41 -17.80 -26.85
N LEU A 281 -45.41 -16.94 -27.11
CA LEU A 281 -45.27 -15.49 -26.91
C LEU A 281 -44.79 -15.15 -25.48
N THR A 282 -45.39 -15.77 -24.46
CA THR A 282 -45.05 -15.57 -23.05
C THR A 282 -43.60 -15.96 -22.77
N LEU A 283 -43.17 -17.15 -23.18
CA LEU A 283 -41.80 -17.61 -22.98
C LEU A 283 -40.78 -16.66 -23.64
N PHE A 284 -41.01 -16.29 -24.91
CA PHE A 284 -40.09 -15.43 -25.66
C PHE A 284 -39.99 -14.02 -25.07
N LEU A 285 -41.10 -13.43 -24.62
CA LEU A 285 -41.07 -12.11 -23.98
C LEU A 285 -40.41 -12.15 -22.59
N LEU A 286 -40.63 -13.20 -21.80
CA LEU A 286 -39.99 -13.39 -20.48
C LEU A 286 -38.48 -13.62 -20.60
N LEU A 287 -38.06 -14.56 -21.45
CA LEU A 287 -36.65 -14.80 -21.71
C LEU A 287 -36.03 -13.59 -22.39
N GLY A 288 -36.72 -12.92 -23.32
CA GLY A 288 -36.22 -11.72 -23.99
C GLY A 288 -35.76 -10.61 -23.03
N LEU A 289 -36.48 -10.41 -21.92
CA LEU A 289 -36.06 -9.46 -20.86
C LEU A 289 -34.83 -9.92 -20.08
N GLY A 290 -34.73 -11.20 -19.76
CA GLY A 290 -33.65 -11.76 -18.94
C GLY A 290 -32.40 -12.18 -19.72
N TYR A 291 -32.52 -12.43 -21.02
CA TYR A 291 -31.54 -13.14 -21.84
C TYR A 291 -30.25 -12.36 -22.10
N ALA A 292 -30.33 -11.03 -22.20
CA ALA A 292 -29.16 -10.18 -22.40
C ALA A 292 -28.20 -10.17 -21.18
N THR A 293 -28.74 -10.34 -19.97
CA THR A 293 -27.99 -10.16 -18.71
C THR A 293 -26.91 -11.24 -18.51
N PRO A 294 -27.18 -12.55 -18.60
CA PRO A 294 -26.16 -13.59 -18.46
C PRO A 294 -25.04 -13.50 -19.50
N LEU A 295 -25.34 -13.07 -20.73
CA LEU A 295 -24.32 -12.97 -21.78
C LEU A 295 -23.39 -11.77 -21.59
N LEU A 296 -23.93 -10.62 -21.20
CA LEU A 296 -23.10 -9.47 -20.87
C LEU A 296 -22.25 -9.76 -19.61
N ALA A 297 -22.81 -10.48 -18.64
CA ALA A 297 -22.04 -10.98 -17.49
C ALA A 297 -20.91 -11.90 -17.94
N PHE A 298 -21.12 -12.80 -18.91
CA PHE A 298 -20.07 -13.64 -19.47
C PHE A 298 -18.93 -12.81 -20.10
N VAL A 299 -19.25 -11.85 -20.97
CA VAL A 299 -18.24 -10.97 -21.61
C VAL A 299 -17.47 -10.16 -20.56
N GLY A 300 -18.18 -9.59 -19.58
CA GLY A 300 -17.56 -8.82 -18.49
C GLY A 300 -16.67 -9.68 -17.59
N THR A 301 -17.11 -10.88 -17.24
CA THR A 301 -16.34 -11.83 -16.42
C THR A 301 -15.07 -12.27 -17.16
N LEU A 302 -15.16 -12.54 -18.46
CA LEU A 302 -13.99 -12.91 -19.28
C LEU A 302 -12.98 -11.75 -19.38
N ALA A 303 -13.46 -10.52 -19.58
CA ALA A 303 -12.61 -9.33 -19.63
C ALA A 303 -11.90 -9.07 -18.29
N THR A 304 -12.63 -9.15 -17.18
CA THR A 304 -12.08 -8.94 -15.83
C THR A 304 -11.12 -10.06 -15.43
N LEU A 305 -11.43 -11.32 -15.75
CA LEU A 305 -10.53 -12.46 -15.51
C LEU A 305 -9.23 -12.31 -16.30
N GLY A 306 -9.31 -11.93 -17.58
CA GLY A 306 -8.14 -11.68 -18.41
C GLY A 306 -7.24 -10.59 -17.82
N GLN A 307 -7.83 -9.48 -17.37
CA GLN A 307 -7.10 -8.38 -16.74
C GLN A 307 -6.43 -8.82 -15.42
N ARG A 308 -7.18 -9.49 -14.52
CA ARG A 308 -6.69 -9.96 -13.21
C ARG A 308 -5.54 -10.95 -13.37
N VAL A 309 -5.66 -11.91 -14.27
CA VAL A 309 -4.60 -12.89 -14.54
C VAL A 309 -3.36 -12.19 -15.09
N GLN A 310 -3.51 -11.24 -16.01
CA GLN A 310 -2.36 -10.49 -16.55
C GLN A 310 -1.64 -9.67 -15.48
N THR A 311 -2.37 -8.92 -14.64
CA THR A 311 -1.76 -8.05 -13.62
C THR A 311 -1.11 -8.85 -12.49
N ALA A 312 -1.75 -9.92 -12.03
CA ALA A 312 -1.29 -10.70 -10.88
C ALA A 312 -0.20 -11.72 -11.23
N SER A 313 -0.20 -12.29 -12.44
CA SER A 313 0.74 -13.36 -12.79
C SER A 313 2.12 -12.85 -13.20
N ALA A 314 2.25 -11.61 -13.70
CA ALA A 314 3.52 -11.12 -14.23
C ALA A 314 4.62 -11.03 -13.16
N GLY A 315 4.34 -10.40 -12.01
CA GLY A 315 5.31 -10.28 -10.91
C GLY A 315 5.69 -11.63 -10.30
N VAL A 316 4.67 -12.47 -10.05
CA VAL A 316 4.85 -13.84 -9.53
C VAL A 316 5.65 -14.71 -10.51
N ALA A 317 5.32 -14.68 -11.80
CA ALA A 317 6.02 -15.45 -12.82
C ALA A 317 7.46 -14.96 -13.01
N ALA A 318 7.68 -13.66 -13.00
CA ALA A 318 9.03 -13.09 -13.08
C ALA A 318 9.90 -13.57 -11.91
N LEU A 319 9.40 -13.54 -10.67
CA LEU A 319 10.15 -14.02 -9.50
C LEU A 319 10.40 -15.54 -9.54
N LEU A 320 9.45 -16.32 -10.03
CA LEU A 320 9.63 -17.77 -10.22
C LEU A 320 10.62 -18.09 -11.34
N ALA A 321 10.71 -17.25 -12.37
CA ALA A 321 11.58 -17.41 -13.53
C ALA A 321 13.02 -16.91 -13.31
N GLU A 322 13.28 -16.16 -12.23
CA GLU A 322 14.64 -15.76 -11.86
C GLU A 322 15.55 -17.00 -11.78
N PRO A 323 16.76 -16.98 -12.38
CA PRO A 323 17.65 -18.15 -12.39
C PRO A 323 18.18 -18.47 -10.99
N ASP A 324 18.36 -19.76 -10.72
CA ASP A 324 19.04 -20.23 -9.51
C ASP A 324 20.54 -19.93 -9.58
N LEU A 325 21.17 -19.73 -8.41
CA LEU A 325 22.63 -19.81 -8.30
C LEU A 325 23.08 -21.23 -8.71
N PRO A 326 24.04 -21.38 -9.63
CA PRO A 326 24.49 -22.68 -10.08
C PRO A 326 25.04 -23.51 -8.91
N ALA A 327 24.43 -24.65 -8.63
CA ALA A 327 24.96 -25.60 -7.66
C ALA A 327 26.10 -26.41 -8.32
N PRO A 328 27.26 -26.56 -7.67
CA PRO A 328 28.35 -27.35 -8.24
C PRO A 328 27.93 -28.82 -8.37
N ALA A 329 28.07 -29.40 -9.55
CA ALA A 329 27.72 -30.81 -9.80
C ALA A 329 28.57 -31.79 -8.95
N ARG A 330 29.79 -31.37 -8.58
CA ARG A 330 30.71 -32.08 -7.68
C ARG A 330 31.32 -31.08 -6.69
N PRO A 331 30.68 -30.85 -5.54
CA PRO A 331 31.17 -29.88 -4.57
C PRO A 331 32.53 -30.29 -4.00
N ARG A 332 33.41 -29.31 -3.82
CA ARG A 332 34.72 -29.44 -3.19
C ARG A 332 34.68 -28.83 -1.80
N VAL A 333 35.42 -29.44 -0.88
CA VAL A 333 35.56 -28.95 0.50
C VAL A 333 36.90 -28.22 0.62
N PRO A 334 36.91 -26.96 1.09
CA PRO A 334 38.15 -26.23 1.38
C PRO A 334 39.02 -26.99 2.37
N ARG A 335 40.34 -26.99 2.16
CA ARG A 335 41.30 -27.61 3.09
C ARG A 335 42.01 -26.49 3.86
N PRO A 336 41.92 -26.45 5.20
CA PRO A 336 42.69 -25.50 5.99
C PRO A 336 44.19 -25.78 5.82
N GLY A 337 44.97 -24.71 5.64
CA GLY A 337 46.42 -24.75 5.74
C GLY A 337 46.87 -24.82 7.20
N PRO A 338 48.20 -24.72 7.47
CA PRO A 338 48.75 -24.74 8.82
C PRO A 338 48.14 -23.67 9.74
N ASP A 339 47.85 -22.51 9.17
CA ASP A 339 47.35 -21.32 9.88
C ASP A 339 45.83 -21.09 9.73
N GLY A 340 45.12 -22.02 9.06
CA GLY A 340 43.66 -21.93 8.83
C GLY A 340 43.26 -21.75 7.37
N LEU A 341 42.08 -21.15 7.12
CA LEU A 341 41.56 -20.88 5.77
C LEU A 341 41.88 -19.43 5.36
N ASP A 342 42.58 -19.25 4.25
CA ASP A 342 42.82 -17.96 3.61
C ASP A 342 41.72 -17.59 2.61
N VAL A 343 41.65 -16.32 2.22
CA VAL A 343 40.75 -15.83 1.16
C VAL A 343 41.55 -15.13 0.08
N THR A 344 41.36 -15.51 -1.19
CA THR A 344 42.11 -14.93 -2.32
C THR A 344 41.17 -14.51 -3.44
N PHE A 345 41.32 -13.28 -3.92
CA PHE A 345 40.70 -12.71 -5.12
C PHE A 345 41.75 -12.71 -6.22
N SER A 346 41.42 -13.27 -7.39
CA SER A 346 42.31 -13.32 -8.56
C SER A 346 41.63 -12.71 -9.78
N GLY A 347 42.07 -11.53 -10.20
CA GLY A 347 41.57 -10.80 -11.38
C GLY A 347 40.06 -10.58 -11.36
N VAL A 348 39.49 -10.24 -10.21
CA VAL A 348 38.03 -10.20 -10.01
C VAL A 348 37.40 -8.97 -10.67
N GLY A 349 36.52 -9.21 -11.64
CA GLY A 349 35.63 -8.19 -12.22
C GLY A 349 34.17 -8.51 -11.89
N PHE A 350 33.40 -7.48 -11.53
CA PHE A 350 31.98 -7.65 -11.16
C PHE A 350 31.18 -6.35 -11.33
N GLY A 351 29.96 -6.43 -11.85
CA GLY A 351 28.96 -5.37 -11.83
C GLY A 351 27.55 -5.88 -11.50
N TYR A 352 26.79 -5.15 -10.67
CA TYR A 352 25.38 -5.48 -10.43
C TYR A 352 24.50 -5.22 -11.68
N ASP A 353 24.93 -4.26 -12.50
CA ASP A 353 24.40 -3.95 -13.83
C ASP A 353 25.51 -4.23 -14.86
N PRO A 354 25.26 -5.02 -15.92
CA PRO A 354 26.24 -5.27 -16.98
C PRO A 354 26.83 -4.00 -17.61
N GLN A 355 26.11 -2.87 -17.57
CA GLN A 355 26.56 -1.59 -18.11
C GLN A 355 27.39 -0.75 -17.14
N ARG A 356 27.44 -1.12 -15.85
CA ARG A 356 28.16 -0.38 -14.81
C ARG A 356 29.01 -1.33 -13.97
N PRO A 357 30.27 -1.62 -14.39
CA PRO A 357 31.18 -2.41 -13.59
C PRO A 357 31.46 -1.71 -12.25
N VAL A 358 31.45 -2.50 -11.16
CA VAL A 358 31.74 -2.02 -9.80
C VAL A 358 33.17 -2.37 -9.39
N LEU A 359 33.67 -3.53 -9.84
CA LEU A 359 35.03 -4.01 -9.59
C LEU A 359 35.72 -4.29 -10.93
N SER A 360 36.99 -3.89 -11.03
CA SER A 360 37.77 -3.93 -12.26
C SER A 360 39.11 -4.63 -12.06
N GLY A 361 39.13 -5.96 -12.12
CA GLY A 361 40.37 -6.75 -12.08
C GLY A 361 41.07 -6.76 -10.72
N VAL A 362 40.32 -6.96 -9.64
CA VAL A 362 40.85 -6.92 -8.27
C VAL A 362 41.65 -8.17 -7.93
N ASP A 363 42.90 -7.97 -7.53
CA ASP A 363 43.78 -8.97 -6.90
C ASP A 363 43.99 -8.62 -5.42
N LEU A 364 43.63 -9.55 -4.53
CA LEU A 364 43.67 -9.35 -3.09
C LEU A 364 43.87 -10.69 -2.37
N HIS A 365 44.73 -10.71 -1.35
CA HIS A 365 44.95 -11.89 -0.50
C HIS A 365 44.75 -11.53 0.98
N VAL A 366 43.87 -12.28 1.64
CA VAL A 366 43.59 -12.21 3.08
C VAL A 366 44.24 -13.44 3.74
N PRO A 367 45.38 -13.29 4.43
CA PRO A 367 46.09 -14.41 5.04
C PRO A 367 45.26 -15.08 6.14
N ALA A 368 45.46 -16.39 6.33
CA ALA A 368 44.75 -17.13 7.36
C ALA A 368 45.07 -16.59 8.77
N GLY A 369 44.04 -16.48 9.62
CA GLY A 369 44.17 -16.02 11.01
C GLY A 369 44.50 -14.53 11.19
N ARG A 370 44.49 -13.74 10.12
CA ARG A 370 44.79 -12.29 10.12
C ARG A 370 43.55 -11.44 9.85
N VAL A 371 43.61 -10.18 10.27
CA VAL A 371 42.58 -9.16 10.07
C VAL A 371 43.00 -8.22 8.93
N LEU A 372 42.23 -8.22 7.84
CA LEU A 372 42.41 -7.29 6.72
C LEU A 372 41.28 -6.26 6.71
N ALA A 373 41.62 -4.97 6.68
CA ALA A 373 40.66 -3.86 6.61
C ALA A 373 40.60 -3.25 5.20
N LEU A 374 39.38 -3.11 4.65
CA LEU A 374 39.08 -2.40 3.41
C LEU A 374 38.65 -0.96 3.73
N VAL A 375 39.32 0.03 3.13
CA VAL A 375 39.03 1.46 3.27
C VAL A 375 38.91 2.13 1.90
N GLY A 376 38.18 3.23 1.79
CA GLY A 376 37.98 3.94 0.52
C GLY A 376 36.65 4.69 0.48
N PRO A 377 36.43 5.53 -0.55
CA PRO A 377 35.21 6.31 -0.68
C PRO A 377 33.95 5.43 -0.80
N THR A 378 32.78 6.02 -0.53
CA THR A 378 31.49 5.36 -0.74
C THR A 378 31.33 5.02 -2.22
N GLY A 379 30.88 3.79 -2.52
CA GLY A 379 30.74 3.31 -3.89
C GLY A 379 31.99 2.66 -4.50
N ALA A 380 33.14 2.66 -3.82
CA ALA A 380 34.38 2.05 -4.34
C ALA A 380 34.37 0.52 -4.48
N GLY A 381 33.29 -0.18 -4.06
CA GLY A 381 33.16 -1.64 -4.18
C GLY A 381 33.54 -2.47 -2.94
N LYS A 382 33.80 -1.86 -1.79
CA LYS A 382 34.21 -2.54 -0.53
C LYS A 382 33.21 -3.63 -0.08
N SER A 383 31.94 -3.28 0.11
CA SER A 383 30.88 -4.24 0.47
C SER A 383 30.64 -5.30 -0.59
N THR A 384 30.90 -4.98 -1.86
CA THR A 384 30.84 -5.97 -2.96
C THR A 384 31.89 -7.06 -2.77
N LEU A 385 33.14 -6.71 -2.41
CA LEU A 385 34.19 -7.71 -2.15
C LEU A 385 33.80 -8.68 -1.04
N ALA A 386 33.25 -8.21 0.09
CA ALA A 386 32.80 -9.09 1.17
C ALA A 386 31.63 -9.99 0.71
N ARG A 387 30.64 -9.44 0.01
CA ARG A 387 29.48 -10.20 -0.51
C ARG A 387 29.87 -11.32 -1.47
N LEU A 388 30.94 -11.13 -2.25
CA LEU A 388 31.46 -12.16 -3.16
C LEU A 388 32.13 -13.33 -2.40
N VAL A 389 32.77 -13.08 -1.25
CA VAL A 389 33.32 -14.16 -0.39
C VAL A 389 32.20 -15.03 0.20
N ALA A 390 31.09 -14.41 0.60
CA ALA A 390 29.88 -15.14 1.03
C ALA A 390 29.07 -15.73 -0.14
N ARG A 391 29.52 -15.55 -1.39
CA ARG A 391 28.85 -15.96 -2.63
C ARG A 391 27.39 -15.50 -2.71
N PHE A 392 27.13 -14.24 -2.32
CA PHE A 392 25.81 -13.62 -2.52
C PHE A 392 25.54 -13.28 -3.99
N ALA A 393 26.60 -13.19 -4.79
CA ALA A 393 26.62 -13.18 -6.25
C ALA A 393 27.89 -13.92 -6.74
N ASP A 394 27.86 -14.41 -7.98
CA ASP A 394 29.05 -14.95 -8.65
C ASP A 394 29.79 -13.81 -9.38
N VAL A 395 31.11 -13.93 -9.52
CA VAL A 395 31.95 -12.95 -10.26
C VAL A 395 31.75 -13.05 -11.78
N ASP A 396 31.83 -11.93 -12.49
CA ASP A 396 31.75 -11.89 -13.96
C ASP A 396 33.05 -12.38 -14.59
N THR A 397 34.19 -11.95 -14.04
CA THR A 397 35.53 -12.39 -14.43
C THR A 397 36.39 -12.70 -13.21
N GLY A 398 37.37 -13.60 -13.37
CA GLY A 398 38.26 -14.00 -12.28
C GLY A 398 37.70 -15.09 -11.37
N ALA A 399 38.22 -15.14 -10.14
CA ALA A 399 37.83 -16.13 -9.12
C ALA A 399 38.00 -15.60 -7.70
N VAL A 400 37.09 -16.00 -6.80
CA VAL A 400 37.22 -15.83 -5.34
C VAL A 400 37.40 -17.21 -4.73
N ARG A 401 38.47 -17.43 -3.98
CA ARG A 401 38.84 -18.73 -3.41
C ARG A 401 38.94 -18.67 -1.89
N ILE A 402 38.47 -19.73 -1.22
CA ILE A 402 38.64 -19.96 0.22
C ILE A 402 39.41 -21.28 0.39
N GLY A 403 40.57 -21.24 1.08
CA GLY A 403 41.41 -22.44 1.24
C GLY A 403 41.78 -23.09 -0.10
N GLY A 404 42.05 -22.27 -1.12
CA GLY A 404 42.39 -22.70 -2.48
C GLY A 404 41.24 -23.22 -3.36
N VAL A 405 40.00 -23.28 -2.86
CA VAL A 405 38.82 -23.72 -3.63
C VAL A 405 37.97 -22.51 -4.02
N ASP A 406 37.58 -22.42 -5.28
CA ASP A 406 36.66 -21.37 -5.75
C ASP A 406 35.31 -21.48 -5.03
N VAL A 407 34.76 -20.35 -4.55
CA VAL A 407 33.46 -20.34 -3.86
C VAL A 407 32.33 -20.95 -4.70
N ARG A 408 32.46 -20.91 -6.03
CA ARG A 408 31.53 -21.54 -6.97
C ARG A 408 31.50 -23.07 -6.87
N ASP A 409 32.63 -23.66 -6.50
CA ASP A 409 32.81 -25.11 -6.37
C ASP A 409 32.46 -25.64 -4.96
N ILE A 410 32.15 -24.77 -3.99
CA ILE A 410 31.79 -25.16 -2.62
C ILE A 410 30.26 -25.37 -2.54
N ALA A 411 29.82 -26.42 -1.84
CA ALA A 411 28.41 -26.63 -1.56
C ALA A 411 27.85 -25.46 -0.70
N PRO A 412 26.64 -24.93 -0.98
CA PRO A 412 26.08 -23.80 -0.23
C PRO A 412 26.02 -24.00 1.28
N ASP A 413 25.61 -25.19 1.75
CA ASP A 413 25.54 -25.52 3.18
C ASP A 413 26.93 -25.50 3.83
N GLU A 414 27.97 -25.96 3.11
CA GLU A 414 29.35 -25.97 3.59
C GLU A 414 29.97 -24.57 3.58
N LEU A 415 29.71 -23.77 2.54
CA LEU A 415 30.11 -22.36 2.49
C LEU A 415 29.47 -21.58 3.64
N GLY A 416 28.17 -21.81 3.87
CA GLY A 416 27.44 -21.31 5.02
C GLY A 416 28.12 -21.68 6.31
N ARG A 417 28.54 -22.93 6.53
CA ARG A 417 29.23 -23.38 7.74
C ARG A 417 30.56 -22.64 8.00
N ILE A 418 31.37 -22.44 6.95
CA ILE A 418 32.74 -21.91 7.09
C ILE A 418 32.84 -20.38 7.05
N VAL A 419 31.83 -19.66 6.57
CA VAL A 419 31.79 -18.19 6.50
C VAL A 419 30.71 -17.65 7.44
N SER A 420 31.08 -16.74 8.34
CA SER A 420 30.12 -15.93 9.11
C SER A 420 30.11 -14.50 8.60
N VAL A 421 28.93 -13.90 8.49
CA VAL A 421 28.73 -12.52 8.06
C VAL A 421 28.07 -11.75 9.20
N VAL A 422 28.68 -10.64 9.60
CA VAL A 422 28.07 -9.59 10.42
C VAL A 422 27.85 -8.41 9.49
N ALA A 423 26.59 -8.10 9.20
CA ALA A 423 26.22 -7.10 8.21
C ALA A 423 26.10 -5.72 8.86
N GLN A 424 26.11 -4.68 8.03
CA GLN A 424 25.88 -3.29 8.46
C GLN A 424 24.51 -3.13 9.13
N ASP A 425 23.46 -3.69 8.51
CA ASP A 425 22.10 -3.74 9.05
C ASP A 425 21.79 -5.13 9.59
N ASP A 426 22.13 -5.38 10.86
CA ASP A 426 21.88 -6.66 11.50
C ASP A 426 20.39 -6.89 11.78
N HIS A 427 19.80 -7.84 11.06
CA HIS A 427 18.40 -8.23 11.23
C HIS A 427 18.21 -9.09 12.50
N VAL A 428 17.29 -8.66 13.34
CA VAL A 428 16.81 -9.38 14.52
C VAL A 428 15.37 -9.81 14.28
N PHE A 429 15.12 -11.11 14.35
CA PHE A 429 13.80 -11.67 14.10
C PHE A 429 12.87 -11.43 15.29
N ASP A 430 11.56 -11.42 15.02
CA ASP A 430 10.49 -11.43 16.03
C ASP A 430 10.50 -12.75 16.83
N ALA A 431 11.47 -12.84 17.75
CA ALA A 431 11.83 -14.02 18.54
C ALA A 431 12.51 -13.58 19.85
N SER A 432 12.73 -14.52 20.78
CA SER A 432 13.49 -14.18 22.00
C SER A 432 14.96 -13.84 21.70
N VAL A 433 15.66 -13.21 22.64
CA VAL A 433 17.12 -12.99 22.55
C VAL A 433 17.82 -14.33 22.30
N ARG A 434 17.48 -15.35 23.10
CA ARG A 434 18.06 -16.69 22.99
C ARG A 434 17.77 -17.33 21.64
N GLU A 435 16.54 -17.27 21.14
CA GLU A 435 16.21 -17.82 19.81
C GLU A 435 16.94 -17.10 18.68
N ASN A 436 17.13 -15.78 18.80
CA ASN A 436 17.90 -15.01 17.84
C ASN A 436 19.37 -15.46 17.80
N ILE A 437 20.01 -15.71 18.94
CA ILE A 437 21.40 -16.18 18.99
C ILE A 437 21.49 -17.64 18.49
N ARG A 438 20.53 -18.49 18.86
CA ARG A 438 20.45 -19.91 18.44
C ARG A 438 20.39 -20.11 16.93
N ILE A 439 20.04 -19.09 16.15
CA ILE A 439 20.18 -19.12 14.68
C ILE A 439 21.59 -19.54 14.28
N GLY A 440 22.61 -19.09 15.02
CA GLY A 440 24.02 -19.43 14.80
C GLY A 440 24.29 -20.94 14.72
N ARG A 441 23.60 -21.71 15.58
CA ARG A 441 23.69 -23.16 15.66
C ARG A 441 22.38 -23.73 16.25
N PRO A 442 21.46 -24.24 15.41
CA PRO A 442 20.09 -24.61 15.82
C PRO A 442 20.00 -25.67 16.92
N ASP A 443 20.99 -26.56 17.02
CA ASP A 443 21.12 -27.64 17.99
C ASP A 443 21.82 -27.22 19.30
N ALA A 444 22.20 -25.95 19.45
CA ALA A 444 22.83 -25.43 20.66
C ALA A 444 21.87 -25.42 21.86
N SER A 445 22.36 -25.93 22.98
CA SER A 445 21.69 -25.86 24.29
C SER A 445 21.57 -24.40 24.77
N ASP A 446 20.62 -24.13 25.68
CA ASP A 446 20.46 -22.81 26.30
C ASP A 446 21.77 -22.31 26.93
N ALA A 447 22.52 -23.19 27.60
CA ALA A 447 23.80 -22.83 28.23
C ALA A 447 24.86 -22.35 27.22
N GLU A 448 24.95 -22.98 26.05
CA GLU A 448 25.89 -22.59 25.00
C GLU A 448 25.48 -21.28 24.32
N VAL A 449 24.18 -21.05 24.17
CA VAL A 449 23.64 -19.80 23.63
C VAL A 449 23.92 -18.64 24.59
N ASP A 450 23.65 -18.82 25.88
CA ASP A 450 23.88 -17.81 26.90
C ASP A 450 25.38 -17.50 27.03
N GLU A 451 26.27 -18.51 26.88
CA GLU A 451 27.72 -18.31 26.87
C GLU A 451 28.20 -17.52 25.65
N ALA A 452 27.71 -17.83 24.45
CA ALA A 452 28.00 -17.04 23.26
C ALA A 452 27.49 -15.59 23.41
N GLY A 453 26.32 -15.43 24.04
CA GLY A 453 25.77 -14.13 24.40
C GLY A 453 26.66 -13.34 25.36
N ARG A 454 27.13 -13.94 26.47
CA ARG A 454 28.06 -13.31 27.42
C ARG A 454 29.38 -12.90 26.78
N ARG A 455 29.95 -13.74 25.91
CA ARG A 455 31.17 -13.40 25.15
C ARG A 455 30.96 -12.22 24.20
N ALA A 456 29.74 -12.04 23.69
CA ALA A 456 29.33 -10.87 22.92
C ALA A 456 28.78 -9.71 23.76
N ARG A 457 28.81 -9.82 25.10
CA ARG A 457 28.24 -8.86 26.06
C ARG A 457 26.75 -8.61 25.88
N VAL A 458 25.97 -9.61 25.50
CA VAL A 458 24.51 -9.49 25.37
C VAL A 458 23.83 -9.48 26.75
N ASP A 459 24.44 -10.10 27.76
CA ASP A 459 24.02 -10.11 29.17
C ASP A 459 23.78 -8.70 29.73
N GLU A 460 24.64 -7.74 29.37
CA GLU A 460 24.56 -6.34 29.83
C GLU A 460 23.20 -5.67 29.58
N PHE A 461 22.46 -6.11 28.57
CA PHE A 461 21.09 -5.62 28.33
C PHE A 461 20.03 -6.72 28.38
N ALA A 462 20.35 -7.97 28.06
CA ALA A 462 19.39 -9.06 28.12
C ALA A 462 18.85 -9.25 29.55
N ASP A 463 19.70 -9.11 30.58
CA ASP A 463 19.30 -9.29 31.99
C ASP A 463 18.41 -8.16 32.52
N THR A 464 18.36 -7.01 31.82
CA THR A 464 17.51 -5.87 32.19
C THR A 464 16.17 -5.84 31.46
N LEU A 465 15.97 -6.74 30.49
CA LEU A 465 14.69 -6.86 29.79
C LEU A 465 13.62 -7.52 30.68
N PRO A 466 12.32 -7.23 30.45
CA PRO A 466 11.23 -7.71 31.32
C PRO A 466 11.21 -9.22 31.58
N ASP A 467 11.53 -10.01 30.55
CA ASP A 467 11.58 -11.48 30.61
C ASP A 467 13.01 -12.02 30.41
N GLY A 468 14.03 -11.20 30.68
CA GLY A 468 15.44 -11.57 30.51
C GLY A 468 15.79 -12.00 29.08
N TRP A 469 16.54 -13.11 28.96
CA TRP A 469 16.93 -13.75 27.69
C TRP A 469 15.77 -14.30 26.86
N ASP A 470 14.61 -14.53 27.50
CA ASP A 470 13.40 -15.03 26.84
C ASP A 470 12.50 -13.89 26.34
N THR A 471 12.90 -12.63 26.56
CA THR A 471 12.19 -11.46 26.05
C THR A 471 12.10 -11.47 24.53
N VAL A 472 10.87 -11.41 24.01
CA VAL A 472 10.60 -11.30 22.56
C VAL A 472 10.92 -9.88 22.08
N LEU A 473 11.84 -9.77 21.13
CA LEU A 473 12.42 -8.49 20.69
C LEU A 473 11.53 -7.71 19.70
N GLY A 474 10.45 -8.32 19.22
CA GLY A 474 9.57 -7.76 18.17
C GLY A 474 10.22 -7.76 16.79
N ALA A 475 9.44 -7.46 15.75
CA ALA A 475 9.93 -7.41 14.37
C ALA A 475 11.11 -6.41 14.21
N ALA A 476 12.20 -6.87 13.58
CA ALA A 476 13.44 -6.13 13.39
C ALA A 476 14.13 -5.62 14.68
N GLY A 477 13.72 -6.08 15.87
CA GLY A 477 14.31 -5.64 17.13
C GLY A 477 14.15 -4.16 17.43
N GLY A 478 13.01 -3.54 17.07
CA GLY A 478 12.77 -2.09 17.17
C GLY A 478 12.91 -1.47 18.57
N ARG A 479 13.02 -2.29 19.62
CA ARG A 479 13.29 -1.87 21.01
C ARG A 479 14.77 -1.85 21.37
N LEU A 480 15.64 -2.36 20.50
CA LEU A 480 17.08 -2.45 20.71
C LEU A 480 17.80 -1.29 20.02
N SER A 481 18.91 -0.83 20.61
CA SER A 481 19.86 0.05 19.93
C SER A 481 20.56 -0.69 18.78
N GLY A 482 21.15 0.04 17.83
CA GLY A 482 21.95 -0.57 16.76
C GLY A 482 23.04 -1.51 17.30
N GLY A 483 23.67 -1.12 18.41
CA GLY A 483 24.79 -1.86 18.99
C GLY A 483 24.34 -3.10 19.74
N GLN A 484 23.15 -3.05 20.35
CA GLN A 484 22.52 -4.23 20.93
C GLN A 484 22.18 -5.27 19.85
N ARG A 485 21.60 -4.83 18.71
CA ARG A 485 21.33 -5.74 17.56
C ARG A 485 22.62 -6.35 17.02
N GLN A 486 23.66 -5.54 16.93
CA GLN A 486 24.96 -5.98 16.44
C GLN A 486 25.63 -6.99 17.37
N ARG A 487 25.57 -6.78 18.69
CA ARG A 487 26.03 -7.76 19.68
C ARG A 487 25.31 -9.10 19.57
N ILE A 488 24.01 -9.11 19.26
CA ILE A 488 23.26 -10.35 18.97
C ILE A 488 23.81 -11.03 17.71
N SER A 489 24.09 -10.28 16.65
CA SER A 489 24.69 -10.81 15.42
C SER A 489 26.08 -11.41 15.65
N VAL A 490 26.91 -10.71 16.43
CA VAL A 490 28.23 -11.20 16.88
C VAL A 490 28.09 -12.47 17.72
N ALA A 491 27.11 -12.54 18.62
CA ALA A 491 26.82 -13.75 19.40
C ALA A 491 26.46 -14.95 18.50
N ARG A 492 25.66 -14.73 17.44
CA ARG A 492 25.36 -15.78 16.43
C ARG A 492 26.63 -16.28 15.75
N ALA A 493 27.50 -15.36 15.34
CA ALA A 493 28.77 -15.69 14.69
C ALA A 493 29.74 -16.42 15.64
N LEU A 494 29.80 -16.01 16.91
CA LEU A 494 30.57 -16.69 17.97
C LEU A 494 30.06 -18.11 18.23
N LEU A 495 28.73 -18.28 18.32
CA LEU A 495 28.10 -19.58 18.54
C LEU A 495 28.36 -20.55 17.37
N LYS A 496 28.33 -20.03 16.13
CA LYS A 496 28.64 -20.80 14.92
C LYS A 496 30.12 -21.18 14.81
N ALA A 497 31.00 -20.33 15.33
CA ALA A 497 32.45 -20.53 15.32
C ALA A 497 33.07 -20.76 13.93
N SER A 498 32.65 -19.98 12.92
CA SER A 498 33.21 -20.06 11.57
C SER A 498 34.69 -19.62 11.51
N PRO A 499 35.52 -20.27 10.68
CA PRO A 499 36.93 -19.88 10.47
C PRO A 499 37.13 -18.58 9.68
N VAL A 500 36.20 -18.23 8.78
CA VAL A 500 36.22 -16.97 8.01
C VAL A 500 35.10 -16.07 8.49
N VAL A 501 35.42 -14.82 8.83
CA VAL A 501 34.46 -13.82 9.32
C VAL A 501 34.50 -12.58 8.43
N LEU A 502 33.34 -12.13 7.99
CA LEU A 502 33.14 -10.91 7.22
C LEU A 502 32.42 -9.90 8.11
N LEU A 503 33.03 -8.73 8.30
CA LEU A 503 32.49 -7.65 9.11
C LEU A 503 32.24 -6.43 8.22
N ASP A 504 30.98 -6.11 7.94
CA ASP A 504 30.58 -4.93 7.17
C ASP A 504 30.17 -3.81 8.14
N GLU A 505 31.05 -2.83 8.37
CA GLU A 505 30.79 -1.66 9.24
C GLU A 505 30.34 -2.01 10.68
N ALA A 506 31.03 -2.94 11.35
CA ALA A 506 30.59 -3.52 12.62
C ALA A 506 30.56 -2.57 13.86
N THR A 507 30.81 -1.27 13.70
CA THR A 507 30.87 -0.28 14.79
C THR A 507 30.28 1.09 14.40
N ALA A 508 29.62 1.18 13.25
CA ALA A 508 29.01 2.43 12.78
C ALA A 508 27.68 2.71 13.51
N PHE A 509 27.41 3.98 13.82
CA PHE A 509 26.12 4.47 14.39
C PHE A 509 25.73 3.93 15.78
N LEU A 510 26.73 3.73 16.65
CA LEU A 510 26.49 3.31 18.02
C LEU A 510 26.67 4.50 18.96
N ASP A 511 25.80 4.61 19.97
CA ASP A 511 26.13 5.46 21.12
C ASP A 511 27.43 4.97 21.75
N ALA A 512 28.15 5.87 22.40
CA ALA A 512 29.52 5.65 22.82
C ALA A 512 29.67 4.39 23.71
N GLU A 513 28.69 4.13 24.58
CA GLU A 513 28.68 2.96 25.47
C GLU A 513 28.46 1.65 24.70
N ASN A 514 27.44 1.61 23.83
CA ASN A 514 27.21 0.47 22.94
C ASN A 514 28.38 0.27 21.96
N GLN A 515 29.08 1.34 21.55
CA GLN A 515 30.23 1.27 20.66
C GLN A 515 31.40 0.53 21.33
N ALA A 516 31.72 0.85 22.58
CA ALA A 516 32.78 0.19 23.32
C ALA A 516 32.50 -1.31 23.52
N ALA A 517 31.26 -1.64 23.95
CA ALA A 517 30.84 -3.02 24.13
C ALA A 517 30.86 -3.82 22.82
N THR A 518 30.36 -3.23 21.73
CA THR A 518 30.34 -3.87 20.41
C THR A 518 31.75 -4.07 19.85
N THR A 519 32.64 -3.09 20.00
CA THR A 519 34.05 -3.20 19.59
C THR A 519 34.76 -4.33 20.35
N ALA A 520 34.49 -4.48 21.65
CA ALA A 520 35.02 -5.58 22.45
C ALA A 520 34.51 -6.95 21.96
N ALA A 521 33.21 -7.06 21.66
CA ALA A 521 32.60 -8.27 21.12
C ALA A 521 33.17 -8.62 19.73
N VAL A 522 33.37 -7.63 18.86
CA VAL A 522 33.99 -7.80 17.53
C VAL A 522 35.44 -8.26 17.65
N ARG A 523 36.23 -7.69 18.58
CA ARG A 523 37.60 -8.15 18.85
C ARG A 523 37.63 -9.60 19.34
N GLU A 524 36.70 -9.99 20.19
CA GLU A 524 36.53 -11.38 20.64
C GLU A 524 36.17 -12.31 19.46
N LEU A 525 35.32 -11.85 18.54
CA LEU A 525 35.01 -12.57 17.31
C LEU A 525 36.23 -12.65 16.36
N ALA A 526 37.11 -11.65 16.32
CA ALA A 526 38.27 -11.67 15.42
C ALA A 526 39.39 -12.62 15.87
N ARG A 527 39.47 -12.98 17.16
CA ARG A 527 40.57 -13.78 17.72
C ARG A 527 40.72 -15.13 17.02
N GLY A 528 41.90 -15.36 16.42
CA GLY A 528 42.30 -16.63 15.82
C GLY A 528 41.51 -17.01 14.56
N ARG A 529 40.86 -16.04 13.90
CA ARG A 529 40.03 -16.25 12.70
C ARG A 529 40.54 -15.39 11.55
N THR A 530 40.24 -15.80 10.32
CA THR A 530 40.51 -14.99 9.12
C THR A 530 39.40 -13.95 8.99
N VAL A 531 39.73 -12.66 9.08
CA VAL A 531 38.74 -11.59 9.13
C VAL A 531 38.93 -10.60 7.99
N LEU A 532 37.85 -10.35 7.25
CA LEU A 532 37.75 -9.23 6.31
C LEU A 532 36.81 -8.18 6.88
N VAL A 533 37.33 -6.99 7.17
CA VAL A 533 36.58 -5.87 7.76
C VAL A 533 36.43 -4.77 6.73
N ILE A 534 35.22 -4.26 6.56
CA ILE A 534 34.97 -3.03 5.81
C ILE A 534 34.81 -1.91 6.82
N ALA A 535 35.74 -0.95 6.77
CA ALA A 535 35.80 0.12 7.72
C ALA A 535 35.45 1.46 7.07
N HIS A 536 34.48 2.15 7.66
CA HIS A 536 34.13 3.53 7.32
C HIS A 536 34.69 4.55 8.31
N ARG A 537 35.11 4.08 9.49
CA ARG A 537 35.88 4.89 10.45
C ARG A 537 37.33 4.43 10.47
N LEU A 538 38.24 5.35 10.18
CA LEU A 538 39.65 5.01 10.03
C LEU A 538 40.34 4.67 11.36
N ASP A 539 39.82 5.11 12.50
CA ASP A 539 40.31 4.74 13.83
C ASP A 539 40.22 3.22 14.09
N THR A 540 39.25 2.53 13.49
CA THR A 540 39.06 1.08 13.65
C THR A 540 40.03 0.22 12.84
N VAL A 541 40.80 0.82 11.91
CA VAL A 541 41.72 0.07 11.03
C VAL A 541 43.18 0.15 11.49
N VAL A 542 43.47 0.92 12.53
CA VAL A 542 44.83 1.13 13.04
C VAL A 542 45.42 -0.19 13.56
N ASP A 543 44.59 -1.01 14.23
CA ASP A 543 44.97 -2.31 14.79
C ASP A 543 44.93 -3.46 13.75
N ALA A 544 44.55 -3.19 12.50
CA ALA A 544 44.45 -4.24 11.47
C ALA A 544 45.85 -4.70 11.04
N ASP A 545 46.02 -6.02 10.85
CA ASP A 545 47.29 -6.58 10.34
C ASP A 545 47.64 -6.01 8.96
N ARG A 546 46.63 -5.71 8.15
CA ARG A 546 46.79 -5.09 6.84
C ARG A 546 45.59 -4.23 6.47
N VAL A 547 45.86 -3.10 5.84
CA VAL A 547 44.87 -2.17 5.32
C VAL A 547 44.99 -2.12 3.79
N VAL A 548 43.85 -2.10 3.11
CA VAL A 548 43.74 -2.04 1.65
C VAL A 548 42.84 -0.88 1.26
N VAL A 549 43.39 0.05 0.49
CA VAL A 549 42.66 1.19 -0.05
C VAL A 549 42.04 0.80 -1.39
N VAL A 550 40.72 0.81 -1.46
CA VAL A 550 39.96 0.57 -2.69
C VAL A 550 39.50 1.92 -3.24
N ASP A 551 39.79 2.19 -4.50
CA ASP A 551 39.37 3.41 -5.19
C ASP A 551 38.93 3.04 -6.61
N ASP A 552 37.79 3.59 -7.05
CA ASP A 552 37.17 3.34 -8.36
C ASP A 552 37.13 1.84 -8.79
N GLY A 553 36.79 0.95 -7.84
CA GLY A 553 36.66 -0.48 -8.11
C GLY A 553 37.99 -1.25 -8.23
N ALA A 554 39.12 -0.64 -7.91
CA ALA A 554 40.46 -1.24 -7.94
C ALA A 554 41.22 -1.05 -6.62
N VAL A 555 42.25 -1.88 -6.37
CA VAL A 555 43.13 -1.74 -5.22
C VAL A 555 44.17 -0.65 -5.51
N ALA A 556 44.06 0.48 -4.81
CA ALA A 556 44.94 1.64 -4.98
C ALA A 556 46.23 1.52 -4.15
N ALA A 557 46.16 0.94 -2.95
CA ALA A 557 47.31 0.72 -2.09
C ALA A 557 47.04 -0.39 -1.06
N SER A 558 48.09 -1.04 -0.58
CA SER A 558 48.01 -2.06 0.48
C SER A 558 49.25 -2.03 1.37
N GLY A 559 49.07 -2.10 2.69
CA GLY A 559 50.14 -2.09 3.68
C GLY A 559 49.59 -1.99 5.09
N THR A 560 50.46 -1.85 6.09
CA THR A 560 50.05 -1.48 7.45
C THR A 560 49.63 -0.01 7.52
N HIS A 561 48.95 0.39 8.60
CA HIS A 561 48.55 1.79 8.82
C HIS A 561 49.72 2.77 8.68
N THR A 562 50.87 2.45 9.30
CA THR A 562 52.08 3.28 9.27
C THR A 562 52.71 3.34 7.88
N GLU A 563 52.79 2.22 7.17
CA GLU A 563 53.29 2.15 5.80
C GLU A 563 52.42 2.97 4.83
N LEU A 564 51.10 2.88 4.96
CA LEU A 564 50.17 3.62 4.09
C LEU A 564 50.17 5.12 4.38
N LEU A 565 50.31 5.55 5.63
CA LEU A 565 50.47 6.97 5.95
C LEU A 565 51.74 7.55 5.30
N ALA A 566 52.84 6.81 5.32
CA ALA A 566 54.11 7.22 4.73
C ALA A 566 54.11 7.13 3.19
N GLY A 567 53.49 6.10 2.62
CA GLY A 567 53.64 5.75 1.20
C GLY A 567 52.44 6.00 0.29
N SER A 568 51.21 6.17 0.82
CA SER A 568 49.99 6.35 0.02
C SER A 568 49.41 7.76 0.15
N PRO A 569 49.47 8.60 -0.91
CA PRO A 569 48.82 9.91 -0.91
C PRO A 569 47.31 9.82 -0.66
N ARG A 570 46.65 8.80 -1.21
CA ARG A 570 45.20 8.60 -1.08
C ARG A 570 44.80 8.25 0.35
N TYR A 571 45.50 7.31 0.98
CA TYR A 571 45.25 6.96 2.38
C TYR A 571 45.52 8.16 3.32
N ARG A 572 46.61 8.90 3.07
CA ARG A 572 46.93 10.09 3.83
C ARG A 572 45.84 11.16 3.72
N ALA A 573 45.32 11.41 2.52
CA ALA A 573 44.22 12.35 2.31
C ALA A 573 42.95 11.92 3.09
N LEU A 574 42.60 10.63 3.05
CA LEU A 574 41.48 10.09 3.82
C LEU A 574 41.70 10.25 5.33
N TRP A 575 42.92 9.97 5.82
CA TRP A 575 43.27 10.13 7.23
C TRP A 575 43.23 11.59 7.68
N THR A 576 43.80 12.51 6.89
CA THR A 576 43.74 13.95 7.18
C THR A 576 42.29 14.43 7.24
N ALA A 577 41.47 14.10 6.25
CA ALA A 577 40.04 14.46 6.24
C ALA A 577 39.29 13.90 7.45
N PHE A 578 39.59 12.68 7.86
CA PHE A 578 39.02 12.06 9.07
C PHE A 578 39.45 12.80 10.34
N THR A 579 40.73 13.13 10.49
CA THR A 579 41.24 13.87 11.66
C THR A 579 40.72 15.30 11.73
N GLU A 580 40.58 15.98 10.59
CA GLU A 580 39.99 17.32 10.50
C GLU A 580 38.49 17.30 10.84
N GLY A 581 37.75 16.32 10.31
CA GLY A 581 36.32 16.14 10.60
C GLY A 581 36.05 15.79 12.07
N ALA A 582 36.98 15.10 12.74
CA ALA A 582 36.88 14.77 14.16
C ALA A 582 37.06 15.99 15.09
N GLY A 583 37.76 17.04 14.63
CA GLY A 583 38.04 18.27 15.38
C GLY A 583 37.07 19.42 15.11
N TRP A 584 35.98 19.20 14.37
CA TRP A 584 35.00 20.23 14.06
C TRP A 584 34.17 20.63 15.29
N ALA A 585 33.91 21.93 15.43
CA ALA A 585 33.06 22.49 16.47
C ALA A 585 32.05 23.50 15.88
N LEU A 586 30.80 23.44 16.36
CA LEU A 586 29.75 24.38 15.98
C LEU A 586 29.92 25.68 16.77
N GLN A 587 30.39 26.77 16.15
CA GLN A 587 30.57 28.06 16.82
C GLN A 587 29.45 29.05 16.45
N GLY A 588 28.79 29.62 17.47
CA GLY A 588 27.70 30.60 17.30
C GLY A 588 28.17 32.06 17.17
N GLY A 589 29.36 32.38 17.68
CA GLY A 589 29.80 33.77 17.88
C GLY A 589 30.88 34.25 16.92
N GLY A 590 30.53 35.14 16.00
CA GLY A 590 31.47 35.96 15.25
C GLY A 590 30.85 37.32 14.93
N GLU A 591 31.58 38.40 15.19
CA GLU A 591 31.20 39.78 14.82
C GLU A 591 31.13 39.91 13.28
N VAL A 592 30.01 40.41 12.76
CA VAL A 592 29.73 40.47 11.32
C VAL A 592 29.98 41.87 10.78
N ALA A 593 30.77 41.98 9.70
CA ALA A 593 30.69 43.10 8.76
C ALA A 593 29.32 43.04 8.05
N PRO A 594 28.54 44.14 8.00
CA PRO A 594 27.13 44.08 7.63
C PRO A 594 26.94 43.58 6.19
N VAL A 595 26.41 42.36 6.05
CA VAL A 595 25.66 41.97 4.85
C VAL A 595 24.35 42.76 4.87
N PRO A 596 23.87 43.33 3.74
CA PRO A 596 22.66 44.16 3.76
C PRO A 596 21.48 43.32 4.26
N ARG A 597 21.10 43.54 5.52
CA ARG A 597 19.79 43.13 6.02
C ARG A 597 18.78 43.95 5.24
N THR A 598 18.20 43.37 4.20
CA THR A 598 16.88 43.83 3.78
C THR A 598 16.00 43.69 5.01
N ALA A 599 15.52 44.82 5.52
CA ALA A 599 14.69 44.86 6.71
C ALA A 599 13.60 43.79 6.58
N PRO A 600 13.25 43.05 7.66
CA PRO A 600 12.01 42.29 7.64
C PRO A 600 10.92 43.28 7.25
N ALA A 601 10.23 43.00 6.14
CA ALA A 601 9.11 43.83 5.74
C ALA A 601 8.19 43.96 6.98
N PRO A 602 7.76 45.19 7.34
CA PRO A 602 6.98 45.38 8.55
C PRO A 602 5.79 44.42 8.52
N ALA A 603 5.51 43.80 9.67
CA ALA A 603 4.36 42.95 9.94
C ALA A 603 3.03 43.75 9.91
N GLY A 604 2.82 44.50 8.82
CA GLY A 604 1.71 45.40 8.57
C GLY A 604 1.07 45.20 7.20
N ARG A 605 1.52 44.24 6.39
CA ARG A 605 0.65 43.71 5.34
C ARG A 605 -0.17 42.61 5.98
N ALA A 606 -1.43 42.95 6.28
CA ALA A 606 -2.50 41.98 6.41
C ALA A 606 -2.24 40.86 5.41
N ALA A 607 -2.32 39.59 5.87
CA ALA A 607 -2.27 38.42 5.01
C ALA A 607 -2.87 38.80 3.66
N ALA A 608 -2.06 38.74 2.59
CA ALA A 608 -2.58 39.01 1.26
C ALA A 608 -3.87 38.20 1.16
N PRO A 609 -5.02 38.83 0.82
CA PRO A 609 -6.26 38.10 0.70
C PRO A 609 -5.95 36.91 -0.20
N ALA A 610 -6.35 35.71 0.25
CA ALA A 610 -6.16 34.48 -0.51
C ALA A 610 -6.37 34.79 -2.00
N PRO A 611 -5.46 34.35 -2.90
CA PRO A 611 -5.51 34.73 -4.30
C PRO A 611 -6.96 34.67 -4.74
N ALA A 612 -7.48 35.81 -5.22
CA ALA A 612 -8.87 35.91 -5.67
C ALA A 612 -9.11 34.65 -6.51
N PRO A 613 -10.13 33.82 -6.17
CA PRO A 613 -10.35 32.59 -6.88
C PRO A 613 -10.34 32.97 -8.35
N LEU A 614 -9.45 32.35 -9.14
CA LEU A 614 -9.42 32.54 -10.58
C LEU A 614 -10.88 32.51 -11.02
N GLU A 615 -11.42 33.66 -11.42
CA GLU A 615 -12.80 33.78 -11.87
C GLU A 615 -12.86 33.10 -13.24
N SER A 616 -12.73 31.77 -13.24
CA SER A 616 -13.40 30.97 -14.23
C SER A 616 -14.88 31.25 -14.02
N GLY A 617 -15.55 31.80 -15.03
CA GLY A 617 -17.00 32.02 -15.05
C GLY A 617 -17.84 30.73 -14.95
N ASP A 618 -17.31 29.68 -14.32
CA ASP A 618 -17.98 28.44 -13.94
C ASP A 618 -18.26 28.46 -12.42
N PRO A 619 -19.54 28.57 -11.99
CA PRO A 619 -19.93 28.44 -10.58
C PRO A 619 -19.64 27.05 -9.96
N ASP A 620 -19.05 26.13 -10.74
CA ASP A 620 -18.54 24.82 -10.33
C ASP A 620 -16.98 24.75 -10.24
N GLY A 621 -16.27 25.88 -10.33
CA GLY A 621 -14.80 25.99 -10.20
C GLY A 621 -14.22 25.74 -8.79
N PRO A 622 -12.90 25.50 -8.66
CA PRO A 622 -12.28 24.91 -7.46
C PRO A 622 -12.09 25.93 -6.33
N ALA A 623 -13.12 26.11 -5.49
CA ALA A 623 -12.94 26.60 -4.13
C ALA A 623 -12.40 25.46 -3.24
N TRP A 624 -11.14 25.07 -3.43
CA TRP A 624 -10.53 23.87 -2.83
C TRP A 624 -10.55 23.86 -1.30
N ALA A 625 -10.40 25.03 -0.65
CA ALA A 625 -10.52 25.14 0.81
C ALA A 625 -11.96 24.86 1.31
N ALA A 626 -12.97 25.35 0.58
CA ALA A 626 -14.37 25.01 0.86
C ALA A 626 -14.70 23.56 0.50
N ALA A 627 -13.94 22.97 -0.44
CA ALA A 627 -14.09 21.60 -0.87
C ALA A 627 -13.67 20.60 0.19
N ALA A 628 -12.45 20.77 0.69
CA ALA A 628 -11.88 19.90 1.71
C ALA A 628 -12.58 20.04 3.06
N ALA A 629 -13.04 21.23 3.43
CA ALA A 629 -13.86 21.46 4.62
C ALA A 629 -15.26 20.81 4.53
N SER A 630 -15.78 20.54 3.33
CA SER A 630 -17.12 19.99 3.15
C SER A 630 -17.25 18.50 3.51
N ILE A 631 -16.12 17.78 3.63
CA ILE A 631 -16.04 16.35 3.91
C ILE A 631 -15.31 16.14 5.26
N VAL A 632 -15.81 16.75 6.33
CA VAL A 632 -15.24 16.59 7.68
C VAL A 632 -16.30 16.04 8.63
N ARG A 633 -16.21 14.76 8.97
CA ARG A 633 -17.06 14.16 10.01
C ARG A 633 -16.29 13.13 10.85
N PRO A 634 -15.91 13.48 12.09
CA PRO A 634 -15.53 12.51 13.10
C PRO A 634 -16.62 11.44 13.26
N GLY A 635 -16.23 10.18 13.46
CA GLY A 635 -17.16 9.06 13.63
C GLY A 635 -17.79 8.52 12.34
N LEU A 636 -17.23 8.86 11.16
CA LEU A 636 -17.68 8.35 9.86
C LEU A 636 -17.79 6.80 9.84
N GLY A 637 -16.89 6.08 10.52
CA GLY A 637 -16.87 4.61 10.53
C GLY A 637 -18.07 3.97 11.25
N GLY A 638 -18.67 4.70 12.19
CA GLY A 638 -19.84 4.26 12.97
C GLY A 638 -21.19 4.65 12.35
N LEU A 639 -21.21 5.46 11.29
CA LEU A 639 -22.44 5.90 10.64
C LEU A 639 -23.09 4.78 9.80
N ASP A 640 -24.42 4.83 9.68
CA ASP A 640 -25.15 4.00 8.72
C ASP A 640 -24.79 4.37 7.28
N PHE A 641 -24.94 3.41 6.36
CA PHE A 641 -24.57 3.56 4.94
C PHE A 641 -25.04 4.87 4.31
N GLY A 642 -26.32 5.24 4.47
CA GLY A 642 -26.85 6.48 3.90
C GLY A 642 -26.17 7.73 4.45
N ARG A 643 -25.90 7.77 5.76
CA ARG A 643 -25.22 8.91 6.41
C ARG A 643 -23.76 9.00 6.01
N GLN A 644 -23.06 7.87 5.88
CA GLN A 644 -21.70 7.80 5.35
C GLN A 644 -21.64 8.40 3.94
N TRP A 645 -22.55 7.99 3.06
CA TRP A 645 -22.61 8.48 1.69
C TRP A 645 -22.88 9.98 1.58
N THR A 646 -23.83 10.50 2.39
CA THR A 646 -24.07 11.95 2.42
C THR A 646 -22.87 12.75 2.92
N ALA A 647 -22.08 12.18 3.83
CA ALA A 647 -20.87 12.82 4.34
C ALA A 647 -19.75 12.81 3.29
N LEU A 648 -19.50 11.65 2.66
CA LEU A 648 -18.46 11.48 1.64
C LEU A 648 -18.72 12.31 0.37
N LEU A 649 -19.99 12.49 -0.03
CA LEU A 649 -20.35 13.38 -1.14
C LEU A 649 -20.19 14.88 -0.82
N GLY A 650 -20.07 15.25 0.46
CA GLY A 650 -19.86 16.62 0.93
C GLY A 650 -20.79 17.65 0.25
N ARG A 651 -20.19 18.70 -0.33
CA ARG A 651 -20.92 19.77 -1.04
C ARG A 651 -21.68 19.32 -2.29
N TRP A 652 -21.42 18.12 -2.81
CA TRP A 652 -22.09 17.60 -4.01
C TRP A 652 -23.41 16.89 -3.71
N TRP A 653 -23.67 16.52 -2.46
CA TRP A 653 -24.93 15.89 -2.06
C TRP A 653 -26.17 16.75 -2.40
N PRO A 654 -26.24 18.06 -2.07
CA PRO A 654 -27.37 18.91 -2.46
C PRO A 654 -27.58 19.00 -3.98
N ARG A 655 -26.50 18.98 -4.77
CA ARG A 655 -26.57 19.00 -6.24
C ARG A 655 -27.11 17.68 -6.79
N LEU A 656 -26.64 16.54 -6.28
CA LEU A 656 -27.18 15.23 -6.61
C LEU A 656 -28.68 15.17 -6.28
N ARG A 657 -29.07 15.68 -5.10
CA ARG A 657 -30.49 15.74 -4.68
C ARG A 657 -31.35 16.60 -5.60
N ARG A 658 -30.90 17.81 -5.96
CA ARG A 658 -31.70 18.77 -6.76
C ARG A 658 -31.71 18.47 -8.25
N ARG A 659 -30.56 18.06 -8.82
CA ARG A 659 -30.36 17.92 -10.29
C ARG A 659 -30.17 16.48 -10.76
N GLY A 660 -29.87 15.54 -9.86
CA GLY A 660 -29.61 14.14 -10.17
C GLY A 660 -30.81 13.22 -9.93
N LEU A 661 -31.43 13.28 -8.75
CA LEU A 661 -32.52 12.36 -8.36
C LEU A 661 -33.68 12.34 -9.37
N GLY A 662 -34.17 13.51 -9.81
CA GLY A 662 -35.25 13.56 -10.81
C GLY A 662 -34.89 12.91 -12.14
N ARG A 663 -33.62 13.03 -12.58
CA ARG A 663 -33.13 12.40 -13.81
C ARG A 663 -32.94 10.89 -13.65
N LEU A 664 -32.51 10.44 -12.46
CA LEU A 664 -32.42 9.02 -12.12
C LEU A 664 -33.81 8.37 -12.05
N VAL A 665 -34.80 9.05 -11.46
CA VAL A 665 -36.19 8.59 -11.45
C VAL A 665 -36.73 8.51 -12.88
N LEU A 666 -36.50 9.53 -13.70
CA LEU A 666 -36.93 9.54 -15.09
C LEU A 666 -36.29 8.41 -15.92
N GLU A 667 -34.98 8.17 -15.76
CA GLU A 667 -34.30 7.03 -16.40
C GLU A 667 -34.87 5.69 -15.91
N GLY A 668 -35.14 5.55 -14.62
CA GLY A 668 -35.78 4.36 -14.04
C GLY A 668 -37.17 4.09 -14.60
N LEU A 669 -37.98 5.12 -14.85
CA LEU A 669 -39.29 4.98 -15.50
C LEU A 669 -39.15 4.45 -16.93
N PHE A 670 -38.24 5.03 -17.73
CA PHE A 670 -37.97 4.55 -19.09
C PHE A 670 -37.35 3.15 -19.11
N ARG A 671 -36.57 2.77 -18.09
CA ARG A 671 -36.02 1.43 -17.91
C ARG A 671 -37.13 0.38 -17.78
N GLY A 672 -38.25 0.73 -17.16
CA GLY A 672 -39.43 -0.13 -17.02
C GLY A 672 -40.30 -0.28 -18.29
N ALA A 673 -40.06 0.51 -19.35
CA ALA A 673 -40.90 0.50 -20.55
C ALA A 673 -41.02 -0.87 -21.26
N PRO A 674 -39.96 -1.68 -21.42
CA PRO A 674 -40.09 -3.03 -21.98
C PRO A 674 -40.98 -3.94 -21.14
N VAL A 675 -40.91 -3.85 -19.80
CA VAL A 675 -41.77 -4.63 -18.90
C VAL A 675 -43.23 -4.25 -19.09
N ALA A 676 -43.53 -2.94 -19.19
CA ALA A 676 -44.88 -2.45 -19.45
C ALA A 676 -45.42 -2.85 -20.83
N ALA A 677 -44.57 -2.84 -21.87
CA ALA A 677 -44.95 -3.30 -23.21
C ALA A 677 -45.25 -4.80 -23.24
N VAL A 678 -44.43 -5.61 -22.56
CA VAL A 678 -44.70 -7.05 -22.38
C VAL A 678 -46.03 -7.26 -21.67
N TYR A 679 -46.31 -6.52 -20.59
CA TYR A 679 -47.59 -6.58 -19.89
C TYR A 679 -48.78 -6.33 -20.82
N LEU A 680 -48.78 -5.22 -21.56
CA LEU A 680 -49.88 -4.86 -22.46
C LEU A 680 -50.12 -5.93 -23.52
N VAL A 681 -49.06 -6.47 -24.11
CA VAL A 681 -49.14 -7.50 -25.14
C VAL A 681 -49.64 -8.83 -24.58
N LEU A 682 -49.20 -9.21 -23.38
CA LEU A 682 -49.66 -10.46 -22.74
C LEU A 682 -51.13 -10.39 -22.32
N VAL A 683 -51.59 -9.27 -21.75
CA VAL A 683 -53.01 -9.10 -21.42
C VAL A 683 -53.87 -9.17 -22.68
N ALA A 684 -53.50 -8.45 -23.73
CA ALA A 684 -54.24 -8.48 -24.99
C ALA A 684 -54.24 -9.89 -25.62
N ALA A 685 -53.12 -10.62 -25.53
CA ALA A 685 -53.00 -11.99 -26.02
C ALA A 685 -53.92 -12.96 -25.28
N VAL A 686 -54.00 -12.83 -23.95
CA VAL A 686 -54.89 -13.67 -23.13
C VAL A 686 -56.36 -13.32 -23.33
N GLU A 687 -56.69 -12.05 -23.53
CA GLU A 687 -58.06 -11.60 -23.81
C GLU A 687 -58.49 -11.86 -25.27
N GLY A 688 -57.58 -12.35 -26.13
CA GLY A 688 -57.84 -12.57 -27.56
C GLY A 688 -58.04 -11.28 -28.35
N SER A 689 -57.57 -10.14 -27.85
CA SER A 689 -57.76 -8.81 -28.43
C SER A 689 -56.55 -8.30 -29.25
N VAL A 690 -55.56 -9.18 -29.52
CA VAL A 690 -54.36 -8.82 -30.29
C VAL A 690 -54.71 -8.56 -31.76
N THR A 691 -54.58 -7.31 -32.17
CA THR A 691 -54.75 -6.87 -33.57
C THR A 691 -53.44 -6.33 -34.14
N THR A 692 -53.30 -6.34 -35.47
CA THR A 692 -52.16 -5.73 -36.17
C THR A 692 -51.95 -4.27 -35.79
N GLN A 693 -53.04 -3.50 -35.61
CA GLN A 693 -52.99 -2.10 -35.20
C GLN A 693 -52.49 -1.94 -33.76
N PHE A 694 -52.96 -2.79 -32.83
CA PHE A 694 -52.50 -2.79 -31.45
C PHE A 694 -51.01 -3.12 -31.34
N VAL A 695 -50.54 -4.17 -32.02
CA VAL A 695 -49.12 -4.57 -32.04
C VAL A 695 -48.26 -3.45 -32.62
N GLY A 696 -48.70 -2.81 -33.71
CA GLY A 696 -48.02 -1.66 -34.31
C GLY A 696 -47.93 -0.45 -33.34
N ALA A 697 -49.02 -0.15 -32.63
CA ALA A 697 -49.06 0.93 -31.64
C ALA A 697 -48.12 0.67 -30.46
N VAL A 698 -48.17 -0.52 -29.85
CA VAL A 698 -47.29 -0.87 -28.72
C VAL A 698 -45.82 -0.86 -29.15
N THR A 699 -45.51 -1.39 -30.34
CA THR A 699 -44.14 -1.39 -30.88
C THR A 699 -43.64 0.04 -31.12
N GLY A 700 -44.47 0.90 -31.70
CA GLY A 700 -44.14 2.31 -31.94
C GLY A 700 -43.91 3.09 -30.65
N VAL A 701 -44.79 2.93 -29.65
CA VAL A 701 -44.63 3.54 -28.33
C VAL A 701 -43.36 3.04 -27.65
N LEU A 702 -43.11 1.73 -27.66
CA LEU A 702 -41.89 1.15 -27.08
C LEU A 702 -40.63 1.71 -27.74
N ALA A 703 -40.60 1.83 -29.07
CA ALA A 703 -39.47 2.41 -29.78
C ALA A 703 -39.19 3.86 -29.34
N VAL A 704 -40.25 4.69 -29.21
CA VAL A 704 -40.14 6.06 -28.69
C VAL A 704 -39.63 6.09 -27.25
N LEU A 705 -40.13 5.20 -26.38
CA LEU A 705 -39.68 5.09 -25.00
C LEU A 705 -38.22 4.63 -24.88
N LEU A 706 -37.76 3.73 -25.76
CA LEU A 706 -36.36 3.29 -25.81
C LEU A 706 -35.44 4.43 -26.28
N VAL A 707 -35.85 5.22 -27.27
CA VAL A 707 -35.13 6.44 -27.66
C VAL A 707 -35.10 7.44 -26.50
N GLY A 708 -36.24 7.67 -25.85
CA GLY A 708 -36.34 8.48 -24.63
C GLY A 708 -35.40 8.01 -23.52
N ARG A 709 -35.23 6.69 -23.35
CA ARG A 709 -34.28 6.09 -22.42
C ARG A 709 -32.84 6.47 -22.72
N VAL A 710 -32.43 6.52 -23.99
CA VAL A 710 -31.08 6.97 -24.37
C VAL A 710 -30.84 8.40 -23.90
N PHE A 711 -31.78 9.31 -24.14
CA PHE A 711 -31.67 10.70 -23.69
C PHE A 711 -31.70 10.83 -22.17
N ALA A 712 -32.59 10.12 -21.48
CA ALA A 712 -32.70 10.14 -20.02
C ALA A 712 -31.43 9.56 -19.35
N SER A 713 -30.91 8.44 -19.87
CA SER A 713 -29.68 7.79 -19.43
C SER A 713 -28.47 8.72 -19.60
N ASN A 714 -28.32 9.34 -20.77
CA ASN A 714 -27.27 10.35 -21.00
C ASN A 714 -27.42 11.55 -20.05
N ALA A 715 -28.63 12.06 -19.84
CA ALA A 715 -28.86 13.18 -18.93
C ALA A 715 -28.53 12.84 -17.47
N ALA A 716 -28.87 11.64 -17.01
CA ALA A 716 -28.51 11.15 -15.67
C ALA A 716 -26.99 10.96 -15.53
N ASN A 717 -26.36 10.26 -16.49
CA ASN A 717 -24.92 9.98 -16.48
C ASN A 717 -24.08 11.26 -16.47
N GLN A 718 -24.48 12.30 -17.20
CA GLN A 718 -23.74 13.57 -17.21
C GLN A 718 -23.66 14.24 -15.84
N VAL A 719 -24.70 14.12 -15.01
CA VAL A 719 -24.69 14.71 -13.66
C VAL A 719 -23.87 13.85 -12.72
N VAL A 720 -24.15 12.54 -12.72
CA VAL A 720 -23.57 11.61 -11.78
C VAL A 720 -22.07 11.47 -11.98
N TRP A 721 -21.60 11.39 -13.23
CA TRP A 721 -20.18 11.28 -13.54
C TRP A 721 -19.38 12.53 -13.12
N ARG A 722 -19.89 13.74 -13.40
CA ARG A 722 -19.22 14.99 -12.98
C ARG A 722 -19.10 15.10 -11.48
N ILE A 723 -20.18 14.72 -10.76
CA ILE A 723 -20.20 14.69 -9.31
C ILE A 723 -19.19 13.66 -8.79
N ALA A 724 -19.16 12.46 -9.37
CA ALA A 724 -18.26 11.39 -8.94
C ALA A 724 -16.78 11.78 -9.08
N THR A 725 -16.36 12.29 -10.24
CA THR A 725 -14.97 12.71 -10.46
C THR A 725 -14.53 13.79 -9.47
N ARG A 726 -15.36 14.81 -9.26
CA ARG A 726 -15.04 15.93 -8.34
C ARG A 726 -15.07 15.48 -6.88
N ALA A 727 -16.06 14.68 -6.47
CA ALA A 727 -16.14 14.14 -5.12
C ALA A 727 -14.92 13.30 -4.74
N LYS A 728 -14.34 12.54 -5.70
CA LYS A 728 -13.10 11.79 -5.46
C LYS A 728 -11.91 12.71 -5.17
N VAL A 729 -11.71 13.73 -6.00
CA VAL A 729 -10.63 14.73 -5.82
C VAL A 729 -10.81 15.50 -4.52
N ASP A 730 -12.03 15.91 -4.20
CA ASP A 730 -12.34 16.59 -2.94
C ASP A 730 -12.09 15.71 -1.72
N LEU A 731 -12.40 14.42 -1.81
CA LEU A 731 -12.13 13.46 -0.75
C LEU A 731 -10.63 13.32 -0.51
N GLN A 732 -9.82 13.18 -1.57
CA GLN A 732 -8.36 13.11 -1.46
C GLN A 732 -7.77 14.41 -0.88
N LEU A 733 -8.24 15.57 -1.33
CA LEU A 733 -7.85 16.87 -0.78
C LEU A 733 -8.20 16.98 0.71
N SER A 734 -9.42 16.59 1.09
CA SER A 734 -9.87 16.59 2.48
C SER A 734 -9.02 15.66 3.36
N MET A 735 -8.65 14.49 2.85
CA MET A 735 -7.72 13.58 3.54
C MET A 735 -6.35 14.21 3.71
N LEU A 736 -5.81 14.85 2.68
CA LEU A 736 -4.50 15.52 2.75
C LEU A 736 -4.52 16.68 3.74
N GLU A 737 -5.54 17.55 3.71
CA GLU A 737 -5.71 18.62 4.69
C GLU A 737 -5.87 18.09 6.11
N ARG A 738 -6.61 16.99 6.30
CA ARG A 738 -6.72 16.32 7.60
C ARG A 738 -5.36 15.81 8.06
N LEU A 739 -4.63 15.09 7.22
CA LEU A 739 -3.30 14.56 7.52
C LEU A 739 -2.28 15.67 7.78
N ARG A 740 -2.40 16.87 7.17
CA ARG A 740 -1.58 18.05 7.50
C ARG A 740 -1.77 18.55 8.92
N ALA A 741 -2.95 18.34 9.51
CA ALA A 741 -3.27 18.79 10.86
C ALA A 741 -2.99 17.73 11.94
N VAL A 742 -2.85 16.45 11.58
CA VAL A 742 -2.57 15.35 12.53
C VAL A 742 -1.12 15.44 13.06
N PRO A 743 -0.81 15.32 14.37
CA PRO A 743 0.58 15.33 14.86
C PRO A 743 1.46 14.30 14.16
N LEU A 744 2.72 14.61 13.86
CA LEU A 744 3.57 13.73 13.03
C LEU A 744 3.81 12.36 13.66
N GLY A 745 3.90 12.24 14.99
CA GLY A 745 4.00 10.91 15.61
C GLY A 745 2.71 10.11 15.68
N ALA A 746 1.56 10.70 15.36
CA ALA A 746 0.37 9.91 15.03
C ALA A 746 0.48 9.37 13.59
N LEU A 747 1.06 10.15 12.66
CA LEU A 747 1.37 9.67 11.31
C LEU A 747 2.42 8.55 11.31
N ASP A 748 3.47 8.62 12.13
CA ASP A 748 4.47 7.54 12.21
C ASP A 748 3.89 6.24 12.80
N ARG A 749 2.83 6.33 13.63
CA ARG A 749 2.08 5.18 14.17
C ARG A 749 1.14 4.56 13.13
N LEU A 750 0.70 5.33 12.15
CA LEU A 750 -0.13 4.88 11.05
C LEU A 750 0.81 4.49 9.90
N ASP A 751 0.97 3.18 9.63
CA ASP A 751 1.77 2.69 8.50
C ASP A 751 1.64 3.60 7.27
N THR A 752 2.72 4.33 6.93
CA THR A 752 2.73 5.33 5.85
C THR A 752 2.31 4.70 4.52
N GLY A 753 2.61 3.40 4.33
CA GLY A 753 2.14 2.60 3.22
C GLY A 753 0.63 2.39 3.25
N ARG A 754 0.04 2.17 4.42
CA ARG A 754 -1.43 2.06 4.60
C ARG A 754 -2.14 3.39 4.35
N ILE A 755 -1.61 4.52 4.84
CA ILE A 755 -2.18 5.85 4.54
C ILE A 755 -2.13 6.10 3.03
N ALA A 756 -0.99 5.84 2.41
CA ALA A 756 -0.81 5.92 0.96
C ALA A 756 -1.88 5.12 0.21
N THR A 757 -2.02 3.82 0.49
CA THR A 757 -3.06 2.96 -0.12
C THR A 757 -4.47 3.48 0.15
N THR A 758 -4.74 4.04 1.34
CA THR A 758 -6.07 4.56 1.67
C THR A 758 -6.42 5.80 0.82
N VAL A 759 -5.46 6.71 0.64
CA VAL A 759 -5.64 7.94 -0.13
C VAL A 759 -5.66 7.66 -1.64
N THR A 760 -4.84 6.74 -2.15
CA THR A 760 -4.75 6.44 -3.60
C THR A 760 -5.75 5.40 -4.05
N ASP A 761 -5.84 4.26 -3.38
CA ASP A 761 -6.53 3.07 -3.90
C ASP A 761 -7.95 2.96 -3.33
N ASP A 762 -8.11 3.00 -2.00
CA ASP A 762 -9.43 2.89 -1.35
C ASP A 762 -10.37 4.03 -1.78
N THR A 763 -9.84 5.25 -1.94
CA THR A 763 -10.62 6.41 -2.40
C THR A 763 -11.16 6.21 -3.82
N VAL A 764 -10.38 5.58 -4.70
CA VAL A 764 -10.84 5.24 -6.07
C VAL A 764 -11.90 4.14 -6.05
N MET A 765 -11.81 3.20 -5.10
CA MET A 765 -12.78 2.12 -4.90
C MET A 765 -14.15 2.58 -4.38
N ILE A 766 -14.26 3.80 -3.82
CA ILE A 766 -15.58 4.38 -3.55
C ILE A 766 -16.28 4.66 -4.88
N ASP A 767 -17.39 3.98 -5.08
CA ASP A 767 -18.11 4.01 -6.34
C ASP A 767 -19.18 5.10 -6.34
N PHE A 768 -18.74 6.36 -6.33
CA PHE A 768 -19.61 7.54 -6.39
C PHE A 768 -20.49 7.60 -7.63
N GLN A 769 -20.12 6.85 -8.66
CA GLN A 769 -20.76 6.88 -9.96
C GLN A 769 -21.94 5.92 -10.04
N ASN A 770 -21.75 4.65 -9.72
CA ASN A 770 -22.83 3.67 -9.89
C ASN A 770 -23.72 3.58 -8.65
N THR A 771 -23.25 4.00 -7.46
CA THR A 771 -24.05 3.91 -6.23
C THR A 771 -25.42 4.57 -6.35
N PRO A 772 -25.55 5.84 -6.83
CA PRO A 772 -26.87 6.46 -6.96
C PRO A 772 -27.80 5.70 -7.92
N GLN A 773 -27.26 5.15 -9.00
CA GLN A 773 -28.01 4.38 -10.00
C GLN A 773 -28.43 3.00 -9.47
N GLN A 774 -27.54 2.32 -8.74
CA GLN A 774 -27.84 1.02 -8.13
C GLN A 774 -28.85 1.16 -7.01
N ILE A 775 -28.74 2.17 -6.14
CA ILE A 775 -29.72 2.43 -5.09
C ILE A 775 -31.07 2.81 -5.70
N ALA A 776 -31.08 3.71 -6.70
CA ALA A 776 -32.32 4.09 -7.37
C ALA A 776 -32.99 2.89 -8.04
N GLY A 777 -32.24 2.07 -8.79
CA GLY A 777 -32.76 0.85 -9.41
C GLY A 777 -33.27 -0.16 -8.39
N ALA A 778 -32.44 -0.54 -7.42
CA ALA A 778 -32.72 -1.59 -6.45
C ALA A 778 -33.75 -1.21 -5.37
N LEU A 779 -34.07 0.07 -5.19
CA LEU A 779 -35.15 0.50 -4.28
C LEU A 779 -36.41 0.90 -5.03
N LEU A 780 -36.30 1.69 -6.11
CA LEU A 780 -37.48 2.21 -6.82
C LEU A 780 -38.16 1.13 -7.64
N THR A 781 -37.40 0.27 -8.34
CA THR A 781 -37.99 -0.75 -9.22
C THR A 781 -38.75 -1.81 -8.42
N PRO A 782 -38.20 -2.39 -7.33
CA PRO A 782 -38.94 -3.33 -6.48
C PRO A 782 -40.11 -2.67 -5.75
N LEU A 783 -39.98 -1.42 -5.29
CA LEU A 783 -41.07 -0.71 -4.63
C LEU A 783 -42.22 -0.43 -5.61
N TYR A 784 -41.91 0.06 -6.81
CA TYR A 784 -42.89 0.26 -7.87
C TYR A 784 -43.57 -1.05 -8.25
N ALA A 785 -42.80 -2.12 -8.47
CA ALA A 785 -43.34 -3.44 -8.76
C ALA A 785 -44.26 -3.90 -7.63
N ALA A 786 -43.83 -3.81 -6.36
CA ALA A 786 -44.64 -4.19 -5.21
C ALA A 786 -45.96 -3.41 -5.11
N VAL A 787 -45.94 -2.09 -5.35
CA VAL A 787 -47.14 -1.26 -5.36
C VAL A 787 -48.08 -1.66 -6.50
N VAL A 788 -47.56 -1.86 -7.71
CA VAL A 788 -48.36 -2.32 -8.86
C VAL A 788 -48.97 -3.69 -8.57
N LEU A 789 -48.18 -4.64 -8.06
CA LEU A 789 -48.67 -5.97 -7.68
C LEU A 789 -49.79 -5.89 -6.63
N LEU A 790 -49.63 -5.09 -5.57
CA LEU A 790 -50.64 -4.92 -4.53
C LEU A 790 -51.95 -4.32 -5.06
N VAL A 791 -51.87 -3.39 -6.01
CA VAL A 791 -53.03 -2.75 -6.63
C VAL A 791 -53.79 -3.73 -7.53
N ILE A 792 -53.07 -4.62 -8.23
CA ILE A 792 -53.69 -5.57 -9.16
C ILE A 792 -54.34 -6.74 -8.40
N ASP A 793 -53.62 -7.41 -7.49
CA ASP A 793 -54.18 -8.42 -6.59
C ASP A 793 -53.33 -8.54 -5.31
N TRP A 794 -53.89 -8.13 -4.18
CA TRP A 794 -53.17 -8.11 -2.91
C TRP A 794 -52.80 -9.52 -2.39
N ARG A 795 -53.55 -10.57 -2.75
CA ARG A 795 -53.31 -11.95 -2.28
C ARG A 795 -52.08 -12.53 -2.97
N LEU A 796 -52.02 -12.39 -4.29
CA LEU A 796 -50.83 -12.77 -5.07
C LEU A 796 -49.63 -11.91 -4.68
N ALA A 797 -49.83 -10.62 -4.37
CA ALA A 797 -48.74 -9.73 -3.99
C ALA A 797 -48.08 -10.16 -2.68
N LEU A 798 -48.89 -10.57 -1.69
CA LEU A 798 -48.37 -11.15 -0.46
C LEU A 798 -47.61 -12.46 -0.70
N ALA A 799 -48.09 -13.32 -1.60
CA ALA A 799 -47.38 -14.55 -1.98
C ALA A 799 -46.00 -14.26 -2.62
N THR A 800 -45.95 -13.31 -3.55
CA THR A 800 -44.71 -12.83 -4.19
C THR A 800 -43.74 -12.23 -3.17
N LEU A 801 -44.24 -11.43 -2.21
CA LEU A 801 -43.43 -10.74 -1.22
C LEU A 801 -43.05 -11.62 -0.02
N ALA A 802 -43.59 -12.84 0.11
CA ALA A 802 -43.35 -13.72 1.25
C ALA A 802 -41.86 -14.06 1.46
N GLY A 803 -41.07 -14.08 0.39
CA GLY A 803 -39.63 -14.32 0.44
C GLY A 803 -38.79 -13.15 0.99
N VAL A 804 -39.31 -11.92 0.93
CA VAL A 804 -38.56 -10.69 1.27
C VAL A 804 -38.21 -10.60 2.77
N PRO A 805 -39.13 -10.83 3.73
CA PRO A 805 -38.79 -10.82 5.16
C PRO A 805 -37.73 -11.86 5.55
N LEU A 806 -37.81 -13.06 4.97
CA LEU A 806 -36.85 -14.13 5.22
C LEU A 806 -35.47 -13.79 4.63
N PHE A 807 -35.43 -13.19 3.44
CA PHE A 807 -34.19 -12.67 2.84
C PHE A 807 -33.53 -11.60 3.73
N VAL A 808 -34.30 -10.65 4.26
CA VAL A 808 -33.78 -9.61 5.18
C VAL A 808 -33.22 -10.26 6.45
N LEU A 809 -33.91 -11.24 7.02
CA LEU A 809 -33.45 -11.98 8.20
C LEU A 809 -32.12 -12.72 7.92
N CYS A 810 -32.05 -13.49 6.82
CA CYS A 810 -30.83 -14.19 6.40
C CYS A 810 -29.67 -13.21 6.17
N THR A 811 -29.93 -12.04 5.59
CA THR A 811 -28.91 -10.99 5.39
C THR A 811 -28.36 -10.47 6.71
N VAL A 812 -29.23 -10.21 7.70
CA VAL A 812 -28.81 -9.77 9.04
C VAL A 812 -28.00 -10.84 9.77
N LEU A 813 -28.41 -12.11 9.67
CA LEU A 813 -27.67 -13.24 10.25
C LEU A 813 -26.31 -13.43 9.59
N SER A 814 -26.26 -13.34 8.26
CA SER A 814 -25.03 -13.35 7.47
C SER A 814 -24.09 -12.21 7.89
N ASP A 815 -24.60 -10.98 8.05
CA ASP A 815 -23.81 -9.83 8.51
C ASP A 815 -23.18 -10.09 9.89
N ARG A 816 -23.92 -10.74 10.81
CA ARG A 816 -23.41 -11.10 12.14
C ARG A 816 -22.33 -12.18 12.06
N ALA A 817 -22.53 -13.21 11.26
CA ALA A 817 -21.56 -14.29 11.06
C ALA A 817 -20.26 -13.75 10.43
N PHE A 818 -20.38 -12.91 9.39
CA PHE A 818 -19.25 -12.30 8.71
C PHE A 818 -18.41 -11.46 9.68
N ARG A 819 -19.03 -10.61 10.50
CA ARG A 819 -18.31 -9.82 11.52
C ARG A 819 -17.51 -10.67 12.52
N ARG A 820 -17.99 -11.87 12.88
CA ARG A 820 -17.28 -12.77 13.81
C ARG A 820 -16.06 -13.46 13.19
N VAL A 821 -16.07 -13.72 11.88
CA VAL A 821 -14.99 -14.44 11.20
C VAL A 821 -13.96 -13.51 10.58
N MET A 822 -14.34 -12.28 10.22
CA MET A 822 -13.42 -11.31 9.61
C MET A 822 -12.28 -10.86 10.52
N ALA A 823 -12.52 -10.73 11.84
CA ALA A 823 -11.47 -10.31 12.77
C ALA A 823 -10.33 -11.36 12.85
N PRO A 824 -10.58 -12.64 13.16
CA PRO A 824 -9.55 -13.67 13.14
C PRO A 824 -8.84 -13.82 11.78
N MET A 825 -9.57 -13.69 10.67
CA MET A 825 -8.99 -13.75 9.33
C MET A 825 -8.05 -12.57 9.05
N GLY A 826 -8.46 -11.36 9.44
CA GLY A 826 -7.62 -10.16 9.32
C GLY A 826 -6.35 -10.25 10.15
N GLU A 827 -6.43 -10.80 11.36
CA GLU A 827 -5.28 -11.04 12.22
C GLU A 827 -4.32 -12.09 11.65
N ALA A 828 -4.83 -13.24 11.19
CA ALA A 828 -4.01 -14.28 10.56
C ALA A 828 -3.32 -13.74 9.30
N ARG A 829 -4.00 -12.88 8.54
CA ARG A 829 -3.43 -12.20 7.37
C ARG A 829 -2.31 -11.24 7.77
N ALA A 830 -2.54 -10.40 8.78
CA ALA A 830 -1.52 -9.47 9.29
C ALA A 830 -0.28 -10.22 9.80
N ARG A 831 -0.47 -11.33 10.54
CA ARG A 831 0.62 -12.21 10.99
C ARG A 831 1.40 -12.82 9.83
N ALA A 832 0.72 -13.36 8.83
CA ALA A 832 1.36 -13.94 7.65
C ALA A 832 2.19 -12.89 6.88
N THR A 833 1.67 -11.67 6.71
CA THR A 833 2.40 -10.56 6.05
C THR A 833 3.60 -10.09 6.87
N SER A 834 3.45 -9.95 8.19
CA SER A 834 4.57 -9.58 9.07
C SER A 834 5.68 -10.64 9.03
N ARG A 835 5.33 -11.92 9.17
CA ARG A 835 6.30 -13.03 9.13
C ARG A 835 6.94 -13.23 7.76
N LEU A 836 6.23 -12.90 6.68
CA LEU A 836 6.80 -12.83 5.34
C LEU A 836 7.91 -11.79 5.28
N LEU A 837 7.62 -10.55 5.68
CA LEU A 837 8.59 -9.46 5.64
C LEU A 837 9.81 -9.75 6.51
N ASP A 838 9.60 -10.24 7.73
CA ASP A 838 10.66 -10.68 8.65
C ASP A 838 11.55 -11.76 8.00
N HIS A 839 10.95 -12.75 7.33
CA HIS A 839 11.68 -13.80 6.62
C HIS A 839 12.49 -13.25 5.43
N VAL A 840 11.93 -12.33 4.63
CA VAL A 840 12.65 -11.80 3.45
C VAL A 840 13.78 -10.87 3.86
N GLN A 841 13.54 -9.95 4.80
CA GLN A 841 14.58 -9.06 5.33
C GLN A 841 15.68 -9.84 6.04
N GLY A 842 15.31 -10.90 6.76
CA GLY A 842 16.25 -11.82 7.39
C GLY A 842 16.85 -12.87 6.45
N SER A 843 16.53 -12.89 5.16
CA SER A 843 17.01 -13.93 4.23
C SER A 843 18.54 -14.04 4.13
N PRO A 844 19.35 -12.93 4.22
CA PRO A 844 20.80 -13.07 4.29
C PRO A 844 21.28 -13.81 5.53
N VAL A 845 20.64 -13.57 6.67
CA VAL A 845 20.92 -14.29 7.92
C VAL A 845 20.51 -15.75 7.77
N LEU A 846 19.29 -16.05 7.32
CA LEU A 846 18.82 -17.44 7.18
C LEU A 846 19.67 -18.27 6.21
N ARG A 847 20.25 -17.65 5.16
CA ARG A 847 21.20 -18.31 4.25
C ARG A 847 22.58 -18.51 4.86
N ALA A 848 23.08 -17.52 5.60
CA ALA A 848 24.35 -17.65 6.31
C ALA A 848 24.26 -18.67 7.45
N TYR A 849 23.05 -18.96 7.93
CA TYR A 849 22.78 -19.83 9.07
C TYR A 849 21.64 -20.84 8.76
N PRO A 850 21.89 -21.85 7.90
CA PRO A 850 20.85 -22.78 7.47
C PRO A 850 20.33 -23.67 8.60
N GLY A 851 19.05 -24.04 8.55
CA GLY A 851 18.43 -25.00 9.49
C GLY A 851 17.79 -24.41 10.75
N SER A 852 17.65 -23.08 10.86
CA SER A 852 17.02 -22.44 12.01
C SER A 852 15.51 -22.75 12.12
N ALA A 853 14.99 -22.87 13.35
CA ALA A 853 13.55 -23.05 13.59
C ALA A 853 12.71 -21.84 13.11
N ILE A 854 13.32 -20.66 13.04
CA ILE A 854 12.68 -19.42 12.59
C ILE A 854 12.28 -19.51 11.12
N ALA A 855 13.04 -20.21 10.28
CA ALA A 855 12.72 -20.40 8.87
C ALA A 855 11.34 -21.08 8.64
N GLY A 856 10.90 -21.94 9.56
CA GLY A 856 9.62 -22.66 9.47
C GLY A 856 8.38 -21.83 9.86
N ARG A 857 8.57 -20.70 10.56
CA ARG A 857 7.47 -19.90 11.13
C ARG A 857 6.55 -19.31 10.07
N TYR A 858 7.11 -18.89 8.93
CA TYR A 858 6.29 -18.37 7.83
C TYR A 858 5.36 -19.45 7.27
N GLY A 859 5.85 -20.70 7.12
CA GLY A 859 5.03 -21.82 6.67
C GLY A 859 3.82 -22.08 7.59
N ALA A 860 4.02 -22.00 8.90
CA ALA A 860 2.93 -22.11 9.88
C ALA A 860 1.93 -20.96 9.78
N ALA A 861 2.41 -19.71 9.63
CA ALA A 861 1.54 -18.54 9.46
C ALA A 861 0.71 -18.60 8.16
N VAL A 862 1.28 -19.11 7.07
CA VAL A 862 0.55 -19.35 5.81
C VAL A 862 -0.56 -20.40 5.99
N GLU A 863 -0.30 -21.43 6.78
CA GLU A 863 -1.29 -22.48 7.06
C GLU A 863 -2.42 -21.98 7.98
N GLU A 864 -2.08 -21.17 8.98
CA GLU A 864 -3.05 -20.48 9.82
C GLU A 864 -3.96 -19.58 8.97
N LEU A 865 -3.37 -18.75 8.10
CA LEU A 865 -4.13 -17.92 7.15
C LEU A 865 -5.04 -18.77 6.27
N ARG A 866 -4.54 -19.88 5.71
CA ARG A 866 -5.36 -20.81 4.91
C ARG A 866 -6.56 -21.33 5.70
N SER A 867 -6.35 -21.74 6.95
CA SER A 867 -7.42 -22.27 7.81
C SER A 867 -8.47 -21.21 8.15
N ALA A 868 -8.05 -19.98 8.45
CA ALA A 868 -8.94 -18.85 8.73
C ALA A 868 -9.76 -18.45 7.49
N SER A 869 -9.14 -18.41 6.31
CA SER A 869 -9.82 -18.15 5.04
C SER A 869 -10.85 -19.24 4.69
N VAL A 870 -10.53 -20.51 4.93
CA VAL A 870 -11.49 -21.62 4.76
C VAL A 870 -12.64 -21.52 5.78
N ALA A 871 -12.37 -21.13 7.03
CA ALA A 871 -13.41 -20.94 8.02
C ALA A 871 -14.42 -19.84 7.61
N MET A 872 -13.97 -18.80 6.90
CA MET A 872 -14.85 -17.79 6.31
C MET A 872 -15.81 -18.42 5.29
N SER A 873 -15.31 -19.25 4.38
CA SER A 873 -16.17 -19.88 3.36
C SER A 873 -17.20 -20.84 3.97
N VAL A 874 -16.85 -21.58 5.03
CA VAL A 874 -17.76 -22.52 5.72
C VAL A 874 -18.80 -21.79 6.56
N ARG A 875 -18.43 -20.74 7.29
CA ARG A 875 -19.28 -20.16 8.35
C ARG A 875 -20.12 -18.96 7.89
N ALA A 876 -19.73 -18.26 6.83
CA ALA A 876 -20.40 -17.01 6.42
C ALA A 876 -21.18 -17.11 5.10
N LEU A 877 -20.69 -17.85 4.10
CA LEU A 877 -21.33 -17.98 2.79
C LEU A 877 -22.69 -18.70 2.80
N PRO A 878 -22.94 -19.74 3.63
CA PRO A 878 -24.24 -20.44 3.61
C PRO A 878 -25.44 -19.53 3.92
N ALA A 879 -25.29 -18.58 4.85
CA ALA A 879 -26.37 -17.64 5.19
C ALA A 879 -26.71 -16.70 4.02
N VAL A 880 -25.73 -16.37 3.16
CA VAL A 880 -25.96 -15.58 1.94
C VAL A 880 -26.74 -16.40 0.92
N ALA A 881 -26.34 -17.66 0.71
CA ALA A 881 -27.03 -18.58 -0.21
C ALA A 881 -28.48 -18.85 0.23
N LEU A 882 -28.71 -19.03 1.54
CA LEU A 882 -30.07 -19.18 2.09
C LEU A 882 -30.93 -17.92 1.86
N GLY A 883 -30.33 -16.74 1.91
CA GLY A 883 -31.02 -15.48 1.58
C GLY A 883 -31.50 -15.44 0.14
N SER A 884 -30.64 -15.78 -0.83
CA SER A 884 -31.05 -15.80 -2.25
C SER A 884 -32.15 -16.83 -2.52
N VAL A 885 -32.11 -17.98 -1.85
CA VAL A 885 -33.18 -19.00 -1.93
C VAL A 885 -34.48 -18.46 -1.35
N ALA A 886 -34.42 -17.75 -0.22
CA ALA A 886 -35.60 -17.18 0.42
C ALA A 886 -36.37 -16.25 -0.52
N LEU A 887 -35.68 -15.41 -1.31
CA LEU A 887 -36.32 -14.63 -2.36
C LEU A 887 -37.01 -15.57 -3.35
N GLU A 888 -36.27 -16.51 -3.95
CA GLU A 888 -36.76 -17.43 -5.00
C GLU A 888 -37.94 -18.33 -4.56
N LEU A 889 -38.05 -18.66 -3.29
CA LEU A 889 -39.22 -19.35 -2.73
C LEU A 889 -40.51 -18.50 -2.84
N GLY A 890 -40.40 -17.18 -2.90
CA GLY A 890 -41.52 -16.28 -3.21
C GLY A 890 -42.13 -16.55 -4.59
N LEU A 891 -41.33 -16.95 -5.58
CA LEU A 891 -41.84 -17.36 -6.88
C LEU A 891 -42.58 -18.71 -6.81
N VAL A 892 -42.07 -19.65 -6.03
CA VAL A 892 -42.75 -20.94 -5.79
C VAL A 892 -44.11 -20.70 -5.11
N ALA A 893 -44.12 -19.86 -4.07
CA ALA A 893 -45.34 -19.46 -3.38
C ALA A 893 -46.33 -18.79 -4.35
N LEU A 894 -45.84 -17.90 -5.21
CA LEU A 894 -46.63 -17.28 -6.26
C LEU A 894 -47.25 -18.30 -7.24
N ILE A 895 -46.48 -19.29 -7.70
CA ILE A 895 -46.99 -20.34 -8.60
C ILE A 895 -48.10 -21.15 -7.90
N VAL A 896 -47.87 -21.60 -6.67
CA VAL A 896 -48.83 -22.45 -5.93
C VAL A 896 -50.12 -21.69 -5.60
N VAL A 897 -49.99 -20.51 -4.97
CA VAL A 897 -51.14 -19.68 -4.57
C VAL A 897 -51.87 -19.17 -5.81
N GLY A 898 -51.12 -18.78 -6.83
CA GLY A 898 -51.65 -18.32 -8.11
C GLY A 898 -52.46 -19.38 -8.84
N ALA A 899 -51.95 -20.61 -8.91
CA ALA A 899 -52.67 -21.73 -9.50
C ALA A 899 -53.96 -22.06 -8.74
N GLY A 900 -53.91 -22.05 -7.40
CA GLY A 900 -55.09 -22.29 -6.56
C GLY A 900 -56.17 -21.22 -6.73
N LEU A 901 -55.78 -19.93 -6.75
CA LEU A 901 -56.71 -18.82 -6.99
C LEU A 901 -57.28 -18.83 -8.41
N TYR A 902 -56.47 -19.17 -9.41
CA TYR A 902 -56.92 -19.30 -10.79
C TYR A 902 -57.89 -20.47 -10.96
N GLY A 903 -57.56 -21.66 -10.43
CA GLY A 903 -58.43 -22.84 -10.46
C GLY A 903 -59.75 -22.65 -9.72
N ALA A 904 -59.77 -21.81 -8.68
CA ALA A 904 -60.99 -21.39 -7.99
C ALA A 904 -61.79 -20.29 -8.74
N GLY A 905 -61.30 -19.81 -9.90
CA GLY A 905 -61.92 -18.72 -10.67
C GLY A 905 -61.80 -17.35 -10.02
N ALA A 906 -60.94 -17.20 -9.00
CA ALA A 906 -60.81 -15.96 -8.21
C ALA A 906 -59.91 -14.90 -8.86
N ILE A 907 -59.14 -15.28 -9.88
CA ILE A 907 -58.27 -14.42 -10.70
C ILE A 907 -58.27 -14.92 -12.16
N PRO A 908 -58.08 -14.06 -13.17
CA PRO A 908 -57.89 -14.48 -14.55
C PRO A 908 -56.44 -14.94 -14.82
N ALA A 909 -56.24 -15.77 -15.85
CA ALA A 909 -54.92 -16.30 -16.22
C ALA A 909 -53.91 -15.19 -16.56
N ALA A 910 -54.38 -14.08 -17.16
CA ALA A 910 -53.57 -12.90 -17.45
C ALA A 910 -52.94 -12.32 -16.18
N THR A 911 -53.68 -12.28 -15.06
CA THR A 911 -53.19 -11.78 -13.77
C THR A 911 -52.12 -12.70 -13.20
N LEU A 912 -52.28 -14.03 -13.30
CA LEU A 912 -51.25 -14.97 -12.86
C LEU A 912 -49.95 -14.80 -13.66
N LEU A 913 -50.04 -14.77 -15.00
CA LEU A 913 -48.89 -14.57 -15.87
C LEU A 913 -48.18 -13.23 -15.60
N LEU A 914 -48.95 -12.18 -15.33
CA LEU A 914 -48.40 -10.87 -15.00
C LEU A 914 -47.53 -10.89 -13.75
N PHE A 915 -47.99 -11.54 -12.68
CA PHE A 915 -47.21 -11.61 -11.45
C PHE A 915 -45.90 -12.39 -11.64
N LEU A 916 -45.92 -13.43 -12.48
CA LEU A 916 -44.73 -14.21 -12.82
C LEU A 916 -43.69 -13.36 -13.58
N VAL A 917 -44.12 -12.46 -14.46
CA VAL A 917 -43.24 -11.50 -15.16
C VAL A 917 -42.69 -10.43 -14.20
N LEU A 918 -43.55 -9.87 -13.35
CA LEU A 918 -43.21 -8.78 -12.44
C LEU A 918 -42.43 -9.21 -11.19
N TYR A 919 -42.17 -10.51 -11.02
CA TYR A 919 -41.34 -11.04 -9.94
C TYR A 919 -39.84 -10.73 -10.14
N GLN A 920 -39.36 -10.66 -11.39
CA GLN A 920 -37.95 -10.46 -11.76
C GLN A 920 -37.23 -9.31 -11.02
N PRO A 921 -37.80 -8.08 -10.92
CA PRO A 921 -37.12 -6.95 -10.28
C PRO A 921 -36.80 -7.17 -8.80
N LEU A 922 -37.51 -8.05 -8.09
CA LEU A 922 -37.26 -8.33 -6.67
C LEU A 922 -35.86 -8.93 -6.44
N GLY A 923 -35.28 -9.59 -7.46
CA GLY A 923 -33.92 -10.12 -7.41
C GLY A 923 -32.83 -9.04 -7.27
N GLU A 924 -33.08 -7.80 -7.68
CA GLU A 924 -32.12 -6.69 -7.57
C GLU A 924 -31.78 -6.35 -6.10
N LEU A 925 -32.65 -6.70 -5.15
CA LEU A 925 -32.41 -6.52 -3.71
C LEU A 925 -31.18 -7.31 -3.22
N ALA A 926 -30.92 -8.48 -3.79
CA ALA A 926 -29.77 -9.30 -3.43
C ALA A 926 -28.44 -8.61 -3.77
N ALA A 927 -28.35 -8.00 -4.96
CA ALA A 927 -27.14 -7.31 -5.44
C ALA A 927 -26.77 -6.11 -4.55
N LEU A 928 -27.76 -5.38 -4.02
CA LEU A 928 -27.53 -4.22 -3.16
C LEU A 928 -26.83 -4.58 -1.85
N THR A 929 -27.10 -5.76 -1.29
CA THR A 929 -26.53 -6.16 0.01
C THR A 929 -25.01 -6.34 -0.04
N GLY A 930 -24.50 -7.04 -1.06
CA GLY A 930 -23.07 -7.22 -1.28
C GLY A 930 -22.38 -5.89 -1.56
N TYR A 931 -22.95 -5.09 -2.47
CA TYR A 931 -22.42 -3.78 -2.83
C TYR A 931 -22.34 -2.83 -1.62
N ARG A 932 -23.41 -2.77 -0.81
CA ARG A 932 -23.45 -1.99 0.43
C ARG A 932 -22.31 -2.38 1.37
N ARG A 933 -22.09 -3.68 1.60
CA ARG A 933 -21.05 -4.18 2.51
C ARG A 933 -19.66 -3.71 2.09
N THR A 934 -19.32 -3.84 0.80
CA THR A 934 -18.02 -3.42 0.25
C THR A 934 -17.79 -1.92 0.45
N GLN A 935 -18.77 -1.09 0.09
CA GLN A 935 -18.67 0.35 0.23
C GLN A 935 -18.56 0.80 1.71
N GLN A 936 -19.24 0.14 2.64
CA GLN A 936 -19.12 0.42 4.08
C GLN A 936 -17.73 0.07 4.64
N GLN A 937 -17.09 -0.99 4.15
CA GLN A 937 -15.74 -1.36 4.58
C GLN A 937 -14.71 -0.31 4.15
N ILE A 938 -14.80 0.17 2.91
CA ILE A 938 -13.93 1.21 2.38
C ILE A 938 -14.12 2.52 3.17
N ALA A 939 -15.39 2.91 3.41
CA ALA A 939 -15.70 4.11 4.21
C ALA A 939 -15.13 4.04 5.63
N ARG A 940 -15.14 2.86 6.28
CA ARG A 940 -14.53 2.65 7.60
C ARG A 940 -13.01 2.77 7.58
N ARG A 941 -12.34 2.26 6.55
CA ARG A 941 -10.87 2.43 6.40
C ARG A 941 -10.52 3.91 6.25
N ILE A 942 -11.27 4.63 5.41
CA ILE A 942 -11.10 6.08 5.21
C ILE A 942 -11.40 6.85 6.50
N ALA A 943 -12.40 6.46 7.28
CA ALA A 943 -12.75 7.10 8.55
C ALA A 943 -11.62 7.14 9.58
N THR A 944 -10.70 6.16 9.56
CA THR A 944 -9.57 6.10 10.50
C THR A 944 -8.73 7.38 10.47
N ILE A 945 -8.58 8.02 9.31
CA ILE A 945 -7.82 9.29 9.16
C ILE A 945 -8.51 10.47 9.85
N TRP A 946 -9.85 10.50 9.87
CA TRP A 946 -10.60 11.56 10.56
C TRP A 946 -10.76 11.30 12.06
N GLU A 947 -10.60 10.06 12.51
CA GLU A 947 -10.65 9.70 13.93
C GLU A 947 -9.37 10.11 14.69
N GLU A 948 -8.26 10.32 13.98
CA GLU A 948 -7.02 10.82 14.57
C GLU A 948 -7.15 12.26 15.07
N PRO A 949 -6.60 12.58 16.27
CA PRO A 949 -6.61 13.93 16.81
C PRO A 949 -5.72 14.86 15.95
N VAL A 950 -6.09 16.14 15.88
CA VAL A 950 -5.35 17.18 15.15
C VAL A 950 -4.75 18.20 16.10
N LEU A 951 -3.64 18.82 15.67
CA LEU A 951 -3.03 19.96 16.33
C LEU A 951 -4.04 21.12 16.38
N ARG A 952 -4.11 21.79 17.54
CA ARG A 952 -5.02 22.92 17.73
C ARG A 952 -4.40 24.18 17.13
N GLU A 953 -5.05 24.77 16.13
CA GLU A 953 -4.62 26.06 15.58
C GLU A 953 -5.31 27.22 16.32
N PRO A 954 -4.58 28.28 16.69
CA PRO A 954 -5.15 29.47 17.31
C PRO A 954 -5.88 30.33 16.26
N GLY A 955 -6.95 31.01 16.67
CA GLY A 955 -7.69 31.91 15.78
C GLY A 955 -6.91 33.17 15.40
N ILE A 956 -6.11 33.69 16.33
CA ILE A 956 -5.18 34.81 16.11
C ILE A 956 -3.81 34.35 16.65
N PRO A 957 -2.79 34.22 15.79
CA PRO A 957 -1.44 33.85 16.22
C PRO A 957 -0.83 34.90 17.15
N ALA A 958 -0.18 34.44 18.23
CA ALA A 958 0.66 35.29 19.06
C ALA A 958 1.88 35.82 18.28
N VAL A 959 2.44 36.95 18.72
CA VAL A 959 3.66 37.53 18.13
C VAL A 959 4.82 37.26 19.09
N PRO A 960 5.91 36.60 18.65
CA PRO A 960 7.07 36.37 19.49
C PRO A 960 7.87 37.68 19.71
N HIS A 961 8.54 37.79 20.86
CA HIS A 961 9.39 38.95 21.20
C HIS A 961 10.90 38.68 21.08
N GLY A 962 11.28 37.55 20.48
CA GLY A 962 12.67 37.11 20.35
C GLY A 962 12.80 35.76 19.65
N ALA A 963 14.01 35.21 19.70
CA ALA A 963 14.34 33.89 19.14
C ALA A 963 14.84 32.91 20.21
N ASP A 964 14.61 33.20 21.50
CA ASP A 964 14.89 32.26 22.58
C ASP A 964 13.86 31.13 22.59
N VAL A 965 14.33 29.92 22.94
CA VAL A 965 13.49 28.74 23.06
C VAL A 965 13.46 28.30 24.52
N GLU A 966 12.27 28.16 25.10
CA GLU A 966 12.13 27.76 26.49
C GLU A 966 11.13 26.61 26.63
N LEU A 967 11.54 25.52 27.27
CA LEU A 967 10.65 24.46 27.73
C LEU A 967 10.36 24.71 29.22
N ARG A 968 9.09 24.77 29.60
CA ARG A 968 8.64 24.94 30.99
C ARG A 968 7.89 23.71 31.46
N ALA A 969 8.54 22.89 32.28
CA ALA A 969 7.99 21.66 32.84
C ALA A 969 7.30 20.79 31.76
N ALA A 970 7.92 20.67 30.58
CA ALA A 970 7.34 20.00 29.43
C ALA A 970 7.26 18.49 29.69
N GLY A 971 6.03 17.98 29.77
CA GLY A 971 5.73 16.56 29.84
C GLY A 971 5.12 16.07 28.51
N PHE A 972 5.61 14.95 28.00
CA PHE A 972 5.15 14.36 26.75
C PHE A 972 5.29 12.84 26.79
N ARG A 973 4.34 12.09 26.22
CA ARG A 973 4.42 10.63 26.07
C ARG A 973 4.03 10.17 24.67
N TYR A 974 4.75 9.18 24.15
CA TYR A 974 4.40 8.53 22.88
C TYR A 974 3.29 7.47 23.08
N GLY A 975 2.04 7.85 22.87
CA GLY A 975 0.89 6.91 22.88
C GLY A 975 0.70 6.19 24.24
N ALA A 976 0.33 4.91 24.22
CA ALA A 976 0.12 4.10 25.43
C ALA A 976 1.40 3.47 26.02
N GLY A 977 2.60 3.86 25.53
CA GLY A 977 3.88 3.26 25.89
C GLY A 977 4.67 3.99 26.99
N THR A 978 5.80 3.39 27.37
CA THR A 978 6.83 3.96 28.25
C THR A 978 7.90 4.67 27.40
N GLY A 979 7.93 6.01 27.43
CA GLY A 979 8.92 6.83 26.73
C GLY A 979 8.40 8.23 26.44
N GLY A 980 9.24 9.25 26.67
CA GLY A 980 8.87 10.66 26.49
C GLY A 980 9.65 11.61 27.39
N LEU A 981 9.07 12.76 27.71
CA LEU A 981 9.63 13.77 28.61
C LEU A 981 8.81 13.84 29.90
N ASP A 982 9.49 14.01 31.04
CA ASP A 982 8.87 14.13 32.36
C ASP A 982 9.29 15.45 33.02
N GLY A 983 8.51 16.50 32.78
CA GLY A 983 8.74 17.81 33.41
C GLY A 983 10.02 18.53 32.96
N VAL A 984 10.49 18.31 31.73
CA VAL A 984 11.74 18.88 31.22
C VAL A 984 11.66 20.40 31.16
N SER A 985 12.65 21.06 31.76
CA SER A 985 12.78 22.52 31.73
C SER A 985 14.17 22.91 31.24
N LEU A 986 14.24 23.67 30.16
CA LEU A 986 15.49 24.16 29.58
C LEU A 986 15.26 25.47 28.81
N ARG A 987 16.32 26.26 28.66
CA ARG A 987 16.29 27.53 27.92
C ARG A 987 17.49 27.58 26.97
N ALA A 988 17.23 27.79 25.69
CA ALA A 988 18.22 28.08 24.66
C ALA A 988 18.18 29.58 24.36
N GLU A 989 19.28 30.27 24.66
CA GLU A 989 19.38 31.72 24.52
C GLU A 989 19.49 32.15 23.05
N ALA A 990 18.99 33.36 22.76
CA ALA A 990 19.00 33.87 21.40
C ALA A 990 20.43 33.99 20.83
N GLY A 991 20.66 33.43 19.64
CA GLY A 991 21.97 33.48 18.97
C GLY A 991 23.03 32.51 19.53
N ALA A 992 22.69 31.73 20.56
CA ALA A 992 23.58 30.75 21.17
C ALA A 992 23.34 29.33 20.61
N VAL A 993 24.37 28.49 20.70
CA VAL A 993 24.31 27.06 20.37
C VAL A 993 24.01 26.26 21.64
N THR A 994 22.83 25.64 21.68
CA THR A 994 22.42 24.71 22.73
C THR A 994 22.45 23.27 22.22
N ALA A 995 23.32 22.45 22.80
CA ALA A 995 23.44 21.03 22.46
C ALA A 995 22.59 20.15 23.38
N LEU A 996 21.90 19.17 22.81
CA LEU A 996 21.16 18.13 23.53
C LEU A 996 21.95 16.82 23.45
N VAL A 997 22.33 16.28 24.61
CA VAL A 997 23.06 15.01 24.74
C VAL A 997 22.37 14.07 25.72
N GLY A 998 22.66 12.78 25.61
CA GLY A 998 22.07 11.76 26.46
C GLY A 998 22.08 10.39 25.79
N PRO A 999 21.84 9.31 26.54
CA PRO A 999 21.68 7.96 25.98
C PRO A 999 20.61 7.90 24.88
N SER A 1000 20.65 6.84 24.06
CA SER A 1000 19.56 6.59 23.11
C SER A 1000 18.23 6.43 23.86
N GLY A 1001 17.15 7.03 23.35
CA GLY A 1001 15.84 7.03 24.02
C GLY A 1001 15.65 8.08 25.13
N ALA A 1002 16.68 8.85 25.50
CA ALA A 1002 16.58 9.86 26.58
C ALA A 1002 15.68 11.08 26.27
N GLY A 1003 15.09 11.18 25.07
CA GLY A 1003 14.15 12.26 24.71
C GLY A 1003 14.74 13.42 23.88
N LYS A 1004 15.98 13.32 23.37
CA LYS A 1004 16.64 14.39 22.58
C LYS A 1004 15.83 14.82 21.34
N SER A 1005 15.51 13.87 20.47
CA SER A 1005 14.70 14.14 19.26
C SER A 1005 13.28 14.56 19.64
N THR A 1006 12.75 14.11 20.78
CA THR A 1006 11.45 14.57 21.29
C THR A 1006 11.46 16.06 21.58
N VAL A 1007 12.49 16.58 22.25
CA VAL A 1007 12.66 18.02 22.48
C VAL A 1007 12.74 18.78 21.15
N ALA A 1008 13.63 18.36 20.24
CA ALA A 1008 13.80 18.99 18.92
C ALA A 1008 12.48 19.10 18.17
N ASN A 1009 11.70 18.03 18.19
CA ASN A 1009 10.44 17.95 17.50
C ASN A 1009 9.29 18.74 18.17
N LEU A 1010 9.30 18.88 19.50
CA LEU A 1010 8.36 19.74 20.23
C LEU A 1010 8.64 21.22 19.95
N VAL A 1011 9.92 21.60 19.81
CA VAL A 1011 10.31 22.97 19.40
C VAL A 1011 9.84 23.28 17.98
N ALA A 1012 9.99 22.33 17.05
CA ALA A 1012 9.45 22.44 15.70
C ALA A 1012 7.91 22.27 15.62
N ARG A 1013 7.25 22.03 16.77
CA ARG A 1013 5.81 21.80 16.92
C ARG A 1013 5.26 20.69 16.00
N PHE A 1014 6.03 19.62 15.83
CA PHE A 1014 5.54 18.39 15.20
C PHE A 1014 4.61 17.60 16.14
N TRP A 1015 4.72 17.88 17.44
CA TRP A 1015 3.83 17.47 18.52
C TRP A 1015 3.55 18.68 19.42
N ASP A 1016 2.40 18.65 20.11
CA ASP A 1016 2.16 19.50 21.26
C ASP A 1016 2.51 18.72 22.54
N VAL A 1017 2.91 19.42 23.60
CA VAL A 1017 3.15 18.81 24.93
C VAL A 1017 1.84 18.37 25.59
N ASP A 1018 1.89 17.26 26.35
CA ASP A 1018 0.75 16.78 27.15
C ASP A 1018 0.55 17.65 28.41
N SER A 1019 1.66 18.16 28.96
CA SER A 1019 1.67 19.07 30.11
C SER A 1019 2.85 20.05 30.02
N GLY A 1020 2.74 21.21 30.68
CA GLY A 1020 3.73 22.28 30.57
C GLY A 1020 3.56 23.13 29.30
N ALA A 1021 4.66 23.76 28.86
CA ALA A 1021 4.68 24.64 27.69
C ALA A 1021 6.03 24.61 26.96
N VAL A 1022 5.99 24.88 25.65
CA VAL A 1022 7.18 25.17 24.82
C VAL A 1022 6.98 26.57 24.26
N LEU A 1023 7.91 27.46 24.54
CA LEU A 1023 7.83 28.88 24.22
C LEU A 1023 8.89 29.25 23.19
N LEU A 1024 8.52 30.07 22.22
CA LEU A 1024 9.42 30.73 21.27
C LEU A 1024 9.26 32.23 21.41
N GLY A 1025 10.32 32.96 21.78
CA GLY A 1025 10.23 34.40 21.99
C GLY A 1025 9.22 34.79 23.08
N GLY A 1026 9.01 33.91 24.07
CA GLY A 1026 8.03 34.09 25.15
C GLY A 1026 6.59 33.67 24.84
N ALA A 1027 6.24 33.32 23.61
CA ALA A 1027 4.91 32.85 23.22
C ALA A 1027 4.86 31.33 23.08
N ASP A 1028 3.79 30.69 23.56
CA ASP A 1028 3.62 29.23 23.43
C ASP A 1028 3.49 28.83 21.96
N VAL A 1029 4.19 27.77 21.54
CA VAL A 1029 4.11 27.24 20.17
C VAL A 1029 2.67 26.93 19.76
N ARG A 1030 1.80 26.57 20.72
CA ARG A 1030 0.35 26.36 20.51
C ARG A 1030 -0.36 27.63 20.09
N ASP A 1031 -0.03 28.74 20.72
CA ASP A 1031 -0.61 30.07 20.48
C ASP A 1031 0.01 30.77 19.26
N LEU A 1032 1.22 30.38 18.85
CA LEU A 1032 1.84 30.83 17.59
C LEU A 1032 1.22 30.20 16.34
N GLY A 1033 0.55 29.05 16.48
CA GLY A 1033 0.06 28.31 15.31
C GLY A 1033 1.20 27.62 14.54
N SER A 1034 0.88 26.62 13.72
CA SER A 1034 1.92 25.91 12.94
C SER A 1034 2.60 26.81 11.90
N ALA A 1035 1.98 27.95 11.53
CA ALA A 1035 2.51 28.88 10.53
C ALA A 1035 3.49 29.85 11.18
N GLY A 1036 3.16 30.34 12.38
CA GLY A 1036 4.07 31.13 13.19
C GLY A 1036 5.33 30.34 13.52
N VAL A 1037 5.19 29.08 13.94
CA VAL A 1037 6.36 28.21 14.22
C VAL A 1037 7.19 27.94 12.97
N ALA A 1038 6.58 27.57 11.84
CA ALA A 1038 7.30 27.35 10.58
C ALA A 1038 8.00 28.61 10.05
N ALA A 1039 7.55 29.80 10.48
CA ALA A 1039 8.23 31.05 10.18
C ALA A 1039 9.36 31.40 11.14
N LEU A 1040 9.54 30.69 12.25
CA LEU A 1040 10.57 31.00 13.24
C LEU A 1040 11.60 29.89 13.34
N VAL A 1041 11.20 28.66 13.02
CA VAL A 1041 11.99 27.45 13.20
C VAL A 1041 12.22 26.76 11.85
N THR A 1042 13.48 26.59 11.47
CA THR A 1042 13.88 25.70 10.38
C THR A 1042 14.55 24.46 10.96
N THR A 1043 14.15 23.28 10.46
CA THR A 1043 14.76 22.01 10.86
C THR A 1043 15.57 21.43 9.71
N VAL A 1044 16.81 21.03 9.98
CA VAL A 1044 17.60 20.17 9.10
C VAL A 1044 17.49 18.75 9.63
N PHE A 1045 16.76 17.91 8.90
CA PHE A 1045 16.50 16.53 9.28
C PHE A 1045 17.69 15.62 8.96
N GLN A 1046 17.79 14.52 9.69
CA GLN A 1046 18.66 13.39 9.38
C GLN A 1046 18.26 12.73 8.05
N ASP A 1047 16.96 12.41 7.89
CA ASP A 1047 16.41 11.85 6.67
C ASP A 1047 15.93 12.95 5.72
N VAL A 1048 16.73 13.23 4.69
CA VAL A 1048 16.38 14.27 3.71
C VAL A 1048 15.42 13.75 2.66
N TYR A 1049 14.29 14.46 2.54
CA TYR A 1049 13.36 14.28 1.45
C TYR A 1049 13.46 15.41 0.41
N LEU A 1050 13.63 15.01 -0.85
CA LEU A 1050 13.57 15.88 -2.03
C LEU A 1050 12.35 15.49 -2.86
N PHE A 1051 11.57 16.51 -3.26
CA PHE A 1051 10.40 16.32 -4.10
C PHE A 1051 10.82 16.05 -5.54
N PRO A 1052 10.07 15.23 -6.30
CA PRO A 1052 10.24 15.14 -7.75
C PRO A 1052 10.08 16.54 -8.36
N GLY A 1053 11.11 17.01 -9.05
CA GLY A 1053 11.16 18.39 -9.57
C GLY A 1053 12.60 18.84 -9.81
N THR A 1054 12.80 20.12 -10.09
CA THR A 1054 14.17 20.63 -10.29
C THR A 1054 14.90 20.82 -8.95
N ILE A 1055 16.23 20.87 -8.99
CA ILE A 1055 17.05 21.27 -7.82
C ILE A 1055 16.63 22.66 -7.34
N ARG A 1056 16.41 23.60 -8.28
CA ARG A 1056 15.89 24.94 -8.01
C ARG A 1056 14.59 24.89 -7.21
N ASP A 1057 13.59 24.16 -7.67
CA ASP A 1057 12.27 24.10 -7.01
C ASP A 1057 12.40 23.52 -5.60
N ASN A 1058 13.25 22.51 -5.44
CA ASN A 1058 13.52 21.90 -4.14
C ASN A 1058 14.18 22.87 -3.15
N VAL A 1059 15.10 23.72 -3.60
CA VAL A 1059 15.73 24.75 -2.74
C VAL A 1059 14.74 25.89 -2.47
N ALA A 1060 14.01 26.33 -3.49
CA ALA A 1060 13.01 27.40 -3.41
C ALA A 1060 11.83 27.08 -2.47
N LEU A 1061 11.62 25.82 -2.08
CA LEU A 1061 10.67 25.49 -0.99
C LEU A 1061 10.94 26.28 0.29
N GLY A 1062 12.20 26.65 0.58
CA GLY A 1062 12.54 27.49 1.74
C GLY A 1062 11.97 28.91 1.64
N ARG A 1063 11.88 29.44 0.42
CA ARG A 1063 11.30 30.75 0.09
C ARG A 1063 10.86 30.78 -1.38
N PRO A 1064 9.57 30.55 -1.69
CA PRO A 1064 9.12 30.34 -3.07
C PRO A 1064 9.33 31.51 -4.02
N ASP A 1065 9.33 32.75 -3.50
CA ASP A 1065 9.56 33.97 -4.27
C ASP A 1065 11.05 34.29 -4.51
N ALA A 1066 11.97 33.36 -4.17
CA ALA A 1066 13.41 33.59 -4.33
C ALA A 1066 13.83 33.69 -5.80
N THR A 1067 14.74 34.61 -6.08
CA THR A 1067 15.34 34.77 -7.41
C THR A 1067 16.39 33.69 -7.68
N ASP A 1068 16.69 33.43 -8.95
CA ASP A 1068 17.70 32.43 -9.33
C ASP A 1068 19.09 32.76 -8.77
N ALA A 1069 19.41 34.04 -8.58
CA ALA A 1069 20.65 34.48 -7.95
C ALA A 1069 20.72 34.09 -6.47
N GLU A 1070 19.63 34.25 -5.73
CA GLU A 1070 19.54 33.85 -4.31
C GLU A 1070 19.58 32.32 -4.15
N VAL A 1071 18.98 31.58 -5.09
CA VAL A 1071 19.09 30.12 -5.13
C VAL A 1071 20.55 29.69 -5.39
N ALA A 1072 21.25 30.34 -6.32
CA ALA A 1072 22.65 30.06 -6.60
C ALA A 1072 23.56 30.37 -5.40
N GLU A 1073 23.32 31.48 -4.70
CA GLU A 1073 24.03 31.84 -3.47
C GLU A 1073 23.80 30.79 -2.37
N ALA A 1074 22.55 30.33 -2.18
CA ALA A 1074 22.22 29.29 -1.22
C ALA A 1074 22.91 27.95 -1.56
N LEU A 1075 22.97 27.59 -2.84
CA LEU A 1075 23.68 26.40 -3.31
C LEU A 1075 25.19 26.50 -3.04
N ASP A 1076 25.83 27.64 -3.30
CA ASP A 1076 27.25 27.83 -3.01
C ASP A 1076 27.55 27.84 -1.51
N ALA A 1077 26.73 28.55 -0.73
CA ALA A 1077 26.81 28.58 0.71
C ALA A 1077 26.72 27.17 1.32
N ALA A 1078 25.87 26.31 0.75
CA ALA A 1078 25.71 24.91 1.12
C ALA A 1078 26.73 23.94 0.50
N GLN A 1079 27.72 24.45 -0.23
CA GLN A 1079 28.75 23.66 -0.93
C GLN A 1079 28.15 22.72 -1.99
N CYS A 1080 27.11 23.09 -2.70
CA CYS A 1080 26.49 22.26 -3.74
C CYS A 1080 27.07 22.48 -5.15
N THR A 1081 27.75 23.60 -5.38
CA THR A 1081 28.24 24.05 -6.70
C THR A 1081 28.99 22.95 -7.46
N GLU A 1082 29.87 22.19 -6.77
CA GLU A 1082 30.75 21.22 -7.44
C GLU A 1082 30.01 20.10 -8.18
N PHE A 1083 28.87 19.65 -7.65
CA PHE A 1083 28.11 18.57 -8.28
C PHE A 1083 26.95 19.10 -9.11
N VAL A 1084 26.35 20.23 -8.70
CA VAL A 1084 25.25 20.85 -9.46
C VAL A 1084 25.74 21.26 -10.85
N ASP A 1085 26.92 21.88 -10.96
CA ASP A 1085 27.48 22.31 -12.25
C ASP A 1085 27.86 21.15 -13.18
N ARG A 1086 28.05 19.94 -12.63
CA ARG A 1086 28.34 18.73 -13.41
C ARG A 1086 27.07 18.06 -13.94
N LEU A 1087 25.90 18.46 -13.46
CA LEU A 1087 24.63 17.92 -13.95
C LEU A 1087 24.25 18.59 -15.29
N PRO A 1088 23.57 17.88 -16.20
CA PRO A 1088 23.29 18.35 -17.55
C PRO A 1088 22.59 19.72 -17.65
N HIS A 1089 21.82 20.10 -16.61
CA HIS A 1089 21.04 21.33 -16.58
C HIS A 1089 21.28 22.17 -15.31
N GLY A 1090 22.40 21.96 -14.60
CA GLY A 1090 22.69 22.70 -13.37
C GLY A 1090 21.56 22.60 -12.35
N ALA A 1091 21.14 23.74 -11.79
CA ALA A 1091 20.00 23.83 -10.87
C ALA A 1091 18.63 23.49 -11.53
N GLY A 1092 18.54 23.54 -12.85
CA GLY A 1092 17.36 23.11 -13.62
C GLY A 1092 17.25 21.60 -13.80
N THR A 1093 18.23 20.82 -13.31
CA THR A 1093 18.19 19.36 -13.42
C THR A 1093 17.03 18.80 -12.62
N VAL A 1094 16.20 17.97 -13.26
CA VAL A 1094 15.10 17.26 -12.63
C VAL A 1094 15.66 16.08 -11.85
N ILE A 1095 15.35 16.02 -10.56
CA ILE A 1095 15.72 14.92 -9.68
C ILE A 1095 14.54 13.99 -9.45
N GLY A 1096 14.81 12.68 -9.41
CA GLY A 1096 13.80 11.67 -9.09
C GLY A 1096 13.31 11.75 -7.65
N GLU A 1097 12.27 10.98 -7.35
CA GLU A 1097 11.66 10.92 -6.02
C GLU A 1097 12.71 10.62 -4.92
N GLY A 1098 12.68 11.41 -3.84
CA GLY A 1098 13.63 11.27 -2.72
C GLY A 1098 15.08 11.59 -3.08
N GLY A 1099 15.37 12.08 -4.29
CA GLY A 1099 16.73 12.28 -4.78
C GLY A 1099 17.50 10.96 -4.95
N ALA A 1100 16.84 9.93 -5.49
CA ALA A 1100 17.46 8.62 -5.78
C ALA A 1100 18.74 8.71 -6.62
N ASP A 1101 18.86 9.74 -7.45
CA ASP A 1101 20.00 9.99 -8.34
C ASP A 1101 21.19 10.68 -7.63
N LEU A 1102 21.03 11.07 -6.36
CA LEU A 1102 22.01 11.82 -5.59
C LEU A 1102 22.59 10.97 -4.43
N SER A 1103 23.84 11.23 -4.06
CA SER A 1103 24.44 10.65 -2.87
C SER A 1103 23.81 11.21 -1.59
N GLY A 1104 23.89 10.49 -0.46
CA GLY A 1104 23.35 10.94 0.82
C GLY A 1104 23.85 12.32 1.24
N GLY A 1105 25.16 12.58 1.07
CA GLY A 1105 25.72 13.89 1.37
C GLY A 1105 25.39 14.99 0.36
N GLN A 1106 25.09 14.66 -0.89
CA GLN A 1106 24.53 15.64 -1.84
C GLN A 1106 23.11 16.05 -1.42
N ARG A 1107 22.27 15.07 -1.04
CA ARG A 1107 20.92 15.34 -0.51
C ARG A 1107 20.99 16.22 0.75
N GLN A 1108 21.87 15.91 1.69
CA GLN A 1108 22.08 16.72 2.90
C GLN A 1108 22.41 18.17 2.59
N ARG A 1109 23.38 18.40 1.69
CA ARG A 1109 23.77 19.75 1.28
C ARG A 1109 22.63 20.52 0.60
N LEU A 1110 21.80 19.86 -0.23
CA LEU A 1110 20.60 20.51 -0.78
C LEU A 1110 19.56 20.89 0.29
N SER A 1111 19.39 20.05 1.31
CA SER A 1111 18.53 20.40 2.46
C SER A 1111 19.08 21.60 3.23
N ILE A 1112 20.40 21.71 3.35
CA ILE A 1112 21.05 22.87 3.97
C ILE A 1112 20.87 24.12 3.10
N ALA A 1113 20.97 24.02 1.77
CA ALA A 1113 20.67 25.13 0.85
C ALA A 1113 19.23 25.62 1.02
N ARG A 1114 18.25 24.69 1.11
CA ARG A 1114 16.84 25.02 1.40
C ARG A 1114 16.70 25.74 2.75
N ALA A 1115 17.39 25.29 3.78
CA ALA A 1115 17.37 25.90 5.11
C ALA A 1115 18.02 27.29 5.13
N LEU A 1116 19.12 27.48 4.40
CA LEU A 1116 19.79 28.77 4.22
C LEU A 1116 18.85 29.78 3.57
N LEU A 1117 18.15 29.36 2.51
CA LEU A 1117 17.21 30.21 1.79
C LEU A 1117 15.96 30.56 2.63
N ALA A 1118 15.53 29.65 3.51
CA ALA A 1118 14.43 29.90 4.44
C ALA A 1118 14.78 30.96 5.50
N ASP A 1119 16.04 31.09 5.89
CA ASP A 1119 16.54 32.13 6.80
C ASP A 1119 15.70 32.30 8.10
N ALA A 1120 15.43 31.18 8.79
CA ALA A 1120 14.71 31.22 10.06
C ALA A 1120 15.65 31.58 11.24
N PRO A 1121 15.17 32.33 12.25
CA PRO A 1121 15.98 32.75 13.39
C PRO A 1121 16.33 31.62 14.37
N VAL A 1122 15.51 30.56 14.42
CA VAL A 1122 15.75 29.35 15.21
C VAL A 1122 16.06 28.19 14.27
N LEU A 1123 17.14 27.48 14.56
CA LEU A 1123 17.61 26.34 13.79
C LEU A 1123 17.62 25.08 14.66
N VAL A 1124 16.95 24.03 14.19
CA VAL A 1124 17.01 22.71 14.80
C VAL A 1124 17.84 21.80 13.89
N LEU A 1125 18.94 21.28 14.42
CA LEU A 1125 19.82 20.34 13.72
C LEU A 1125 19.64 18.95 14.34
N ASP A 1126 18.97 18.06 13.63
CA ASP A 1126 18.76 16.67 14.06
C ASP A 1126 19.76 15.77 13.34
N GLU A 1127 20.88 15.46 14.00
CA GLU A 1127 21.92 14.51 13.54
C GLU A 1127 22.36 14.68 12.07
N ALA A 1128 22.69 15.92 11.67
CA ALA A 1128 22.90 16.30 10.26
C ALA A 1128 24.15 15.70 9.58
N VAL A 1129 24.94 14.87 10.27
CA VAL A 1129 26.21 14.29 9.79
C VAL A 1129 26.25 12.79 10.10
N ALA A 1130 25.52 12.00 9.32
CA ALA A 1130 25.52 10.54 9.42
C ALA A 1130 25.77 9.92 8.04
N SER A 1131 26.54 8.82 7.98
CA SER A 1131 26.69 7.96 6.78
C SER A 1131 27.30 8.59 5.53
N VAL A 1132 28.22 9.53 5.70
CA VAL A 1132 28.99 10.13 4.60
C VAL A 1132 30.47 9.85 4.75
N ASP A 1133 31.19 9.79 3.63
CA ASP A 1133 32.65 9.70 3.65
C ASP A 1133 33.27 10.96 4.26
N ALA A 1134 34.51 10.87 4.73
CA ALA A 1134 35.19 11.96 5.45
C ALA A 1134 35.29 13.27 4.63
N GLU A 1135 35.45 13.19 3.31
CA GLU A 1135 35.52 14.40 2.47
C GLU A 1135 34.15 15.10 2.38
N THR A 1136 33.09 14.32 2.22
CA THR A 1136 31.71 14.81 2.20
C THR A 1136 31.28 15.34 3.58
N GLU A 1137 31.71 14.69 4.68
CA GLU A 1137 31.50 15.13 6.06
C GLU A 1137 32.01 16.57 6.28
N VAL A 1138 33.26 16.86 5.88
CA VAL A 1138 33.84 18.21 5.99
C VAL A 1138 33.02 19.26 5.22
N ARG A 1139 32.50 18.93 4.04
CA ARG A 1139 31.67 19.87 3.26
C ARG A 1139 30.34 20.16 3.95
N ILE A 1140 29.68 19.14 4.50
CA ILE A 1140 28.43 19.30 5.26
C ILE A 1140 28.67 20.13 6.51
N GLN A 1141 29.75 19.86 7.26
CA GLN A 1141 30.13 20.62 8.44
C GLN A 1141 30.36 22.11 8.13
N ARG A 1142 31.04 22.44 7.02
CA ARG A 1142 31.21 23.83 6.55
C ARG A 1142 29.86 24.49 6.23
N ALA A 1143 28.97 23.78 5.55
CA ALA A 1143 27.64 24.27 5.21
C ALA A 1143 26.79 24.52 6.47
N LEU A 1144 26.82 23.60 7.45
CA LEU A 1144 26.14 23.75 8.74
C LEU A 1144 26.71 24.90 9.55
N SER A 1145 28.04 25.09 9.56
CA SER A 1145 28.68 26.20 10.26
C SER A 1145 28.26 27.55 9.69
N ARG A 1146 28.10 27.65 8.36
CA ARG A 1146 27.54 28.85 7.70
C ARG A 1146 26.07 29.05 8.07
N LEU A 1147 25.28 27.97 8.11
CA LEU A 1147 23.87 28.00 8.50
C LEU A 1147 23.68 28.38 9.98
N ALA A 1148 24.58 28.00 10.89
CA ALA A 1148 24.43 28.24 12.33
C ALA A 1148 24.69 29.70 12.76
N ARG A 1149 25.45 30.48 11.98
CA ARG A 1149 25.93 31.81 12.38
C ARG A 1149 24.80 32.79 12.67
N GLY A 1150 24.85 33.40 13.87
CA GLY A 1150 23.93 34.48 14.27
C GLY A 1150 22.48 34.02 14.50
N ARG A 1151 22.25 32.72 14.66
CA ARG A 1151 20.92 32.11 14.87
C ARG A 1151 20.90 31.37 16.19
N THR A 1152 19.71 31.20 16.78
CA THR A 1152 19.53 30.31 17.93
C THR A 1152 19.59 28.89 17.42
N VAL A 1153 20.57 28.09 17.86
CA VAL A 1153 20.75 26.72 17.36
C VAL A 1153 20.48 25.72 18.45
N ILE A 1154 19.57 24.79 18.19
CA ILE A 1154 19.40 23.58 18.99
C ILE A 1154 19.94 22.42 18.18
N VAL A 1155 21.00 21.77 18.68
CA VAL A 1155 21.63 20.64 18.00
C VAL A 1155 21.45 19.36 18.82
N VAL A 1156 20.87 18.34 18.22
CA VAL A 1156 20.87 16.98 18.76
C VAL A 1156 22.19 16.33 18.38
N ALA A 1157 23.04 16.08 19.36
CA ALA A 1157 24.38 15.57 19.11
C ALA A 1157 24.55 14.13 19.58
N HIS A 1158 25.10 13.32 18.69
CA HIS A 1158 25.53 11.94 18.96
C HIS A 1158 27.05 11.82 19.14
N ARG A 1159 27.80 12.84 18.70
CA ARG A 1159 29.24 12.95 18.90
C ARG A 1159 29.52 14.07 19.88
N LEU A 1160 30.20 13.77 20.99
CA LEU A 1160 30.54 14.79 21.98
C LEU A 1160 31.60 15.78 21.49
N SER A 1161 32.45 15.37 20.54
CA SER A 1161 33.46 16.27 19.96
C SER A 1161 32.84 17.46 19.23
N THR A 1162 31.69 17.28 18.56
CA THR A 1162 31.07 18.32 17.73
C THR A 1162 30.39 19.43 18.53
N ILE A 1163 30.16 19.20 19.82
CA ILE A 1163 29.45 20.12 20.71
C ILE A 1163 30.30 20.60 21.88
N ARG A 1164 31.60 20.30 21.86
CA ARG A 1164 32.53 20.72 22.92
C ARG A 1164 32.50 22.23 23.13
N ASP A 1165 32.40 22.98 22.04
CA ASP A 1165 32.38 24.44 22.04
C ASP A 1165 30.95 25.01 22.01
N ALA A 1166 29.92 24.20 22.29
CA ALA A 1166 28.56 24.71 22.40
C ALA A 1166 28.46 25.65 23.61
N ASP A 1167 27.77 26.78 23.44
CA ASP A 1167 27.56 27.76 24.51
C ASP A 1167 26.85 27.14 25.72
N ARG A 1168 25.98 26.15 25.47
CA ARG A 1168 25.30 25.38 26.51
C ARG A 1168 25.08 23.95 26.07
N ILE A 1169 25.32 23.00 26.96
CA ILE A 1169 25.02 21.58 26.75
C ILE A 1169 23.97 21.17 27.79
N VAL A 1170 22.93 20.45 27.36
CA VAL A 1170 21.87 19.90 28.21
C VAL A 1170 21.92 18.38 28.13
N VAL A 1171 22.14 17.75 29.28
CA VAL A 1171 22.22 16.30 29.44
C VAL A 1171 20.84 15.76 29.81
N LEU A 1172 20.27 14.96 28.93
CA LEU A 1172 19.01 14.26 29.14
C LEU A 1172 19.28 12.81 29.55
N ASP A 1173 18.57 12.35 30.58
CA ASP A 1173 18.57 10.96 31.03
C ASP A 1173 17.15 10.55 31.43
N ASP A 1174 16.67 9.43 30.90
CA ASP A 1174 15.31 8.90 31.09
C ASP A 1174 14.18 9.95 31.01
N GLY A 1175 14.26 10.84 30.02
CA GLY A 1175 13.24 11.87 29.79
C GLY A 1175 13.28 13.05 30.76
N ARG A 1176 14.35 13.20 31.55
CA ARG A 1176 14.59 14.31 32.48
C ARG A 1176 15.92 15.00 32.19
N VAL A 1177 16.07 16.24 32.66
CA VAL A 1177 17.37 16.95 32.61
C VAL A 1177 18.20 16.52 33.80
N ASP A 1178 19.34 15.85 33.56
CA ASP A 1178 20.33 15.50 34.58
C ASP A 1178 21.15 16.74 34.97
N ALA A 1179 21.70 17.42 33.97
CA ALA A 1179 22.55 18.58 34.16
C ALA A 1179 22.55 19.49 32.92
N ALA A 1180 22.91 20.76 33.11
CA ALA A 1180 23.11 21.70 32.01
C ALA A 1180 24.24 22.69 32.35
N GLY A 1181 25.12 22.96 31.39
CA GLY A 1181 26.28 23.83 31.56
C GLY A 1181 27.19 23.81 30.35
N THR A 1182 28.38 24.40 30.45
CA THR A 1182 29.45 24.27 29.45
C THR A 1182 30.12 22.89 29.52
N HIS A 1183 30.95 22.55 28.54
CA HIS A 1183 31.71 21.29 28.55
C HIS A 1183 32.49 21.09 29.86
N ASP A 1184 33.29 22.08 30.26
CA ASP A 1184 34.15 21.98 31.44
C ASP A 1184 33.34 21.86 32.74
N GLU A 1185 32.22 22.58 32.83
CA GLU A 1185 31.29 22.49 33.96
C GLU A 1185 30.66 21.10 34.07
N LEU A 1186 30.23 20.50 32.95
CA LEU A 1186 29.58 19.19 32.95
C LEU A 1186 30.56 18.04 33.21
N VAL A 1187 31.82 18.17 32.80
CA VAL A 1187 32.88 17.20 33.18
C VAL A 1187 33.06 17.17 34.70
N ALA A 1188 32.98 18.32 35.36
CA ALA A 1188 33.06 18.39 36.82
C ALA A 1188 31.76 17.92 37.51
N SER A 1189 30.59 18.29 36.98
CA SER A 1189 29.31 18.22 37.69
C SER A 1189 28.41 17.02 37.34
N SER A 1190 28.46 16.47 36.12
CA SER A 1190 27.52 15.41 35.67
C SER A 1190 28.19 14.05 35.52
N PRO A 1191 27.79 13.04 36.32
CA PRO A 1191 28.23 11.66 36.14
C PRO A 1191 27.78 11.07 34.80
N VAL A 1192 26.59 11.44 34.30
CA VAL A 1192 26.05 10.99 33.00
C VAL A 1192 26.93 11.53 31.88
N TYR A 1193 27.25 12.82 31.90
CA TYR A 1193 28.13 13.43 30.91
C TYR A 1193 29.54 12.83 30.91
N ARG A 1194 30.13 12.60 32.09
CA ARG A 1194 31.43 11.93 32.20
C ARG A 1194 31.43 10.52 31.62
N ARG A 1195 30.35 9.74 31.83
CA ARG A 1195 30.21 8.41 31.24
C ARG A 1195 30.17 8.49 29.72
N LEU A 1196 29.37 9.41 29.17
CA LEU A 1196 29.31 9.63 27.72
C LEU A 1196 30.67 10.07 27.15
N LEU A 1197 31.41 10.92 27.88
CA LEU A 1197 32.74 11.40 27.48
C LEU A 1197 33.79 10.31 27.50
N ALA A 1198 33.85 9.51 28.57
CA ALA A 1198 34.77 8.38 28.68
C ALA A 1198 34.53 7.34 27.58
N ALA A 1199 33.26 7.12 27.23
CA ALA A 1199 32.89 6.21 26.17
C ALA A 1199 33.23 6.76 24.77
N SER A 1200 33.33 8.09 24.61
CA SER A 1200 33.61 8.76 23.32
C SER A 1200 35.11 9.03 23.07
N ALA A 1201 35.99 8.78 24.04
CA ALA A 1201 37.41 9.07 23.94
C ALA A 1201 38.14 8.09 23.00
N VAL A 1202 38.87 8.62 22.01
CA VAL A 1202 39.77 7.85 21.15
C VAL A 1202 40.99 7.42 21.99
N PRO A 1203 41.44 6.15 21.94
CA PRO A 1203 42.67 5.76 22.63
C PRO A 1203 43.84 6.58 22.09
N ALA A 1204 44.52 7.32 22.96
CA ALA A 1204 45.75 8.02 22.58
C ALA A 1204 46.78 6.98 22.15
N ALA A 1205 47.32 7.13 20.93
CA ALA A 1205 48.44 6.33 20.47
C ALA A 1205 49.59 6.50 21.46
N ALA A 1206 50.01 5.41 22.10
CA ALA A 1206 51.24 5.39 22.86
C ALA A 1206 52.39 5.65 21.87
N SER A 1207 53.02 6.82 22.02
CA SER A 1207 54.15 7.31 21.25
C SER A 1207 55.34 6.36 21.26
#